data_AF-A0A1Q4FSC9-F1
#
_entry.id   AF-A0A1Q4FSC9-F1
#
_cell.length_a   1.000
_cell.length_b   1.000
_cell.length_c   1.000
_cell.angle_alpha   90.00
_cell.angle_beta   90.00
_cell.angle_gamma   90.00
#
_symmetry.space_group_name_H-M   'P 1'
#
loop_
_entity.id
_entity.type
_entity.pdbx_description
1 polymer ?
#
loop_
_entity_poly.entity_id
_entity_poly.type
_entity_poly.pdbx_seq_one_letter_code
_entity_poly.pdbx_strand_id
1 'polypeptide(L)'
;MNVSVNTVAPRQGRRFWQALLPACLLFALAGTAVAAEPSAAVKPSVMSLQVDNYRGKAEAFAAVDLFSDRSTRSAAADAVTGLAVSSGTLLDLDRDAVAALRRARPSSLTLRLPTRERGTVELELFEHDIFAPDFQITASGGENTAKIDRGLHYRGIVKGDPASFAAVSVFGSEVIGTFSTATDGNWVVARLEGDNPRNRHIVYAESALLDKKGAPGCAMDSQGKGENFARFWDETPAARQTHTGESAMSPAGAGTPGTDALQTVKCATEWLEAEYDVYQNRGSLQAATDYVTAVFNNSSTLYANDGISLKLQQAYIWTTSDPYNGSNSTGNLSAFQSYRANSFSGTIAQLLTFRSLGGGVAAGFSGICNASRSASMCTSGIQPAYNTVPTYSWTVSVVTHEAGHLLGSRHTHACVWNGNNTAIDSCSGATEGGCPLPGNPSGGGTIMSYCHLTNVGINFNRGFGPQPSATIRNRVEAGGCLANCEGGGGGGGALTRGTPLANQSAATGSALAYTMSVPAGATNLSFTTSGGTGDADLFVRFGSAPTDTVYDCKSDGPSNAETCTIAAPSAGTYHVRVKAYAAYSGLSIVGNYTTGSSGAQTYSNGTDYAINDNATVESPVTVSGRSGNAPANTQVAVNIVHTYIGDLRIDLVAPDGSTYLLHNRAGGSADNIAQTYTVNLSSEPLNGIWKLRVNDNGPGDVGRIDSWSVTF
;
A
#
# COMPACT_ATOMS: atom_id res chain seq x y z
N MET A 1 -80.91 35.63 14.61
CA MET A 1 -79.65 35.70 15.39
C MET A 1 -78.49 35.93 14.43
N ASN A 2 -77.93 37.11 14.19
CA ASN A 2 -78.45 38.50 14.09
C ASN A 2 -77.52 39.18 13.04
N VAL A 3 -78.00 39.80 11.95
CA VAL A 3 -78.53 41.19 11.85
C VAL A 3 -77.45 42.24 12.22
N SER A 4 -77.03 43.21 11.40
CA SER A 4 -77.18 43.56 9.94
C SER A 4 -76.12 44.66 9.59
N VAL A 5 -76.02 45.45 8.49
CA VAL A 5 -76.83 45.84 7.29
C VAL A 5 -75.87 46.43 6.20
N ASN A 6 -76.28 46.44 4.91
CA ASN A 6 -75.94 47.45 3.86
C ASN A 6 -74.44 47.60 3.38
N THR A 7 -74.04 48.13 2.20
CA THR A 7 -74.58 48.53 0.86
C THR A 7 -73.36 48.83 -0.06
N VAL A 8 -73.34 48.80 -1.41
CA VAL A 8 -74.30 48.45 -2.48
C VAL A 8 -73.52 47.83 -3.69
N ALA A 9 -73.73 48.26 -4.95
CA ALA A 9 -73.08 47.79 -6.20
C ALA A 9 -73.04 48.96 -7.24
N PRO A 10 -72.70 48.81 -8.55
CA PRO A 10 -72.05 47.72 -9.30
C PRO A 10 -70.94 48.19 -10.32
N ARG A 11 -70.52 47.28 -11.23
CA ARG A 11 -69.97 47.46 -12.61
C ARG A 11 -68.46 47.32 -12.87
N GLN A 12 -68.20 47.00 -14.14
CA GLN A 12 -66.92 46.61 -14.74
C GLN A 12 -65.96 47.79 -14.94
N GLY A 13 -64.66 47.51 -14.90
CA GLY A 13 -63.61 48.43 -15.35
C GLY A 13 -62.39 47.69 -15.88
N ARG A 14 -62.12 47.80 -17.18
CA ARG A 14 -60.85 47.38 -17.81
C ARG A 14 -59.97 48.64 -17.96
N ARG A 15 -58.64 48.44 -17.93
CA ARG A 15 -57.59 49.20 -18.65
C ARG A 15 -57.08 50.57 -18.13
N PHE A 16 -55.73 50.59 -18.02
CA PHE A 16 -54.76 51.58 -18.54
C PHE A 16 -54.28 52.81 -17.71
N TRP A 17 -52.97 53.08 -17.86
CA TRP A 17 -52.16 54.23 -17.38
C TRP A 17 -51.99 54.30 -15.84
N GLN A 18 -50.87 54.72 -15.24
CA GLN A 18 -49.65 55.49 -15.63
C GLN A 18 -48.47 55.00 -14.72
N ALA A 19 -47.17 55.33 -14.84
CA ALA A 19 -46.41 56.19 -15.76
C ALA A 19 -44.93 55.73 -15.92
N LEU A 20 -44.31 56.21 -17.01
CA LEU A 20 -42.90 56.48 -17.34
C LEU A 20 -41.70 56.00 -16.47
N LEU A 21 -40.69 55.50 -17.21
CA LEU A 21 -39.24 55.38 -16.92
C LEU A 21 -38.61 56.66 -16.30
N PRO A 22 -37.52 56.52 -15.50
CA PRO A 22 -36.16 56.35 -16.06
C PRO A 22 -35.39 55.12 -15.51
N ALA A 23 -34.20 54.86 -16.05
CA ALA A 23 -33.36 53.71 -15.70
C ALA A 23 -32.18 54.10 -14.79
N CYS A 24 -31.77 53.21 -13.86
CA CYS A 24 -30.36 52.94 -13.55
C CYS A 24 -30.14 51.73 -12.62
N LEU A 25 -28.89 51.25 -12.60
CA LEU A 25 -28.23 50.29 -11.70
C LEU A 25 -28.75 48.84 -11.59
N LEU A 26 -27.81 47.91 -11.76
CA LEU A 26 -27.91 46.52 -11.28
C LEU A 26 -27.69 46.50 -9.77
N PHE A 27 -28.44 45.66 -9.06
CA PHE A 27 -28.03 45.10 -7.76
C PHE A 27 -27.99 43.58 -7.89
N ALA A 28 -26.77 43.03 -7.93
CA ALA A 28 -26.57 41.59 -7.82
C ALA A 28 -26.58 41.20 -6.33
N LEU A 29 -27.44 40.26 -5.95
CA LEU A 29 -27.43 39.67 -4.62
C LEU A 29 -26.20 38.77 -4.48
N ALA A 30 -25.22 39.22 -3.70
CA ALA A 30 -24.02 38.45 -3.38
C ALA A 30 -24.38 37.29 -2.44
N GLY A 31 -24.74 36.15 -3.01
CA GLY A 31 -24.76 34.89 -2.28
C GLY A 31 -23.35 34.53 -1.85
N THR A 32 -23.14 34.29 -0.55
CA THR A 32 -21.84 33.90 -0.01
C THR A 32 -21.47 32.51 -0.49
N ALA A 33 -20.65 32.43 -1.54
CA ALA A 33 -19.97 31.20 -1.90
C ALA A 33 -19.02 30.84 -0.75
N VAL A 34 -19.32 29.76 -0.04
CA VAL A 34 -18.36 29.14 0.88
C VAL A 34 -17.22 28.62 0.03
N ALA A 35 -16.04 29.24 0.15
CA ALA A 35 -14.84 28.74 -0.49
C ALA A 35 -14.56 27.34 0.07
N ALA A 36 -14.36 26.37 -0.83
CA ALA A 36 -13.92 25.04 -0.41
C ALA A 36 -12.53 25.16 0.22
N GLU A 37 -12.31 24.47 1.34
CA GLU A 37 -10.99 24.42 1.98
C GLU A 37 -9.94 23.87 0.99
N PRO A 38 -8.70 24.41 0.98
CA PRO A 38 -7.65 23.88 0.13
C PRO A 38 -7.38 22.43 0.52
N SER A 39 -7.42 21.53 -0.47
CA SER A 39 -7.20 20.10 -0.27
C SER A 39 -5.88 19.87 0.47
N ALA A 40 -5.95 19.19 1.62
CA ALA A 40 -4.77 18.83 2.40
C ALA A 40 -3.79 18.04 1.52
N ALA A 41 -2.54 18.50 1.46
CA ALA A 41 -1.53 17.95 0.56
C ALA A 41 -1.43 16.42 0.72
N VAL A 42 -1.80 15.72 -0.34
CA VAL A 42 -2.02 14.27 -0.31
C VAL A 42 -0.69 13.57 -0.11
N LYS A 43 -0.51 12.93 1.07
CA LYS A 43 0.70 12.17 1.38
C LYS A 43 0.85 11.03 0.36
N PRO A 44 1.98 10.94 -0.38
CA PRO A 44 2.18 9.85 -1.33
C PRO A 44 2.22 8.50 -0.62
N SER A 45 1.61 7.51 -1.26
CA SER A 45 1.56 6.12 -0.82
C SER A 45 2.93 5.44 -0.97
N VAL A 46 3.19 4.34 -0.24
CA VAL A 46 4.44 3.59 -0.44
C VAL A 46 4.48 3.00 -1.86
N MET A 47 3.32 2.70 -2.45
CA MET A 47 3.22 2.30 -3.85
C MET A 47 3.58 3.43 -4.82
N SER A 48 3.21 4.70 -4.55
CA SER A 48 3.67 5.85 -5.35
C SER A 48 5.19 5.95 -5.36
N LEU A 49 5.81 5.92 -4.17
CA LEU A 49 7.27 6.01 -4.03
C LEU A 49 7.98 4.84 -4.72
N GLN A 50 7.37 3.65 -4.77
CA GLN A 50 7.90 2.53 -5.56
C GLN A 50 7.69 2.72 -7.07
N VAL A 51 6.56 3.25 -7.53
CA VAL A 51 6.30 3.60 -8.95
C VAL A 51 7.27 4.67 -9.46
N ASP A 52 7.56 5.70 -8.67
CA ASP A 52 8.50 6.78 -9.03
C ASP A 52 9.93 6.24 -9.28
N ASN A 53 10.36 5.24 -8.51
CA ASN A 53 11.64 4.53 -8.73
C ASN A 53 11.71 3.75 -10.06
N TYR A 54 10.57 3.43 -10.69
CA TYR A 54 10.51 2.90 -12.05
C TYR A 54 10.38 4.00 -13.11
N ARG A 55 9.64 5.09 -12.81
CA ARG A 55 9.52 6.25 -13.73
C ARG A 55 10.87 6.91 -14.03
N GLY A 56 11.82 6.86 -13.09
CA GLY A 56 13.19 7.34 -13.27
C GLY A 56 14.10 6.49 -14.17
N LYS A 57 13.59 5.44 -14.83
CA LYS A 57 14.37 4.51 -15.68
C LYS A 57 13.96 4.63 -17.15
N ALA A 58 14.84 4.19 -18.05
CA ALA A 58 14.61 4.24 -19.50
C ALA A 58 13.48 3.29 -19.99
N GLU A 59 13.14 2.27 -19.20
CA GLU A 59 12.01 1.35 -19.46
C GLU A 59 10.69 1.96 -18.94
N ALA A 60 10.23 3.01 -19.63
CA ALA A 60 8.99 3.69 -19.31
C ALA A 60 7.77 2.74 -19.34
N PHE A 61 6.77 3.01 -18.48
CA PHE A 61 5.56 2.20 -18.32
C PHE A 61 4.77 2.06 -19.64
N ALA A 62 5.06 1.02 -20.41
CA ALA A 62 4.42 0.79 -21.71
C ALA A 62 2.93 0.47 -21.54
N ALA A 63 2.08 1.05 -22.39
CA ALA A 63 0.65 0.82 -22.34
C ALA A 63 0.29 -0.61 -22.79
N VAL A 64 -0.53 -1.30 -21.98
CA VAL A 64 -0.99 -2.67 -22.23
C VAL A 64 -2.51 -2.72 -22.13
N ASP A 65 -3.14 -3.22 -23.19
CA ASP A 65 -4.56 -3.55 -23.23
C ASP A 65 -4.72 -5.07 -23.10
N LEU A 66 -5.31 -5.54 -22.00
CA LEU A 66 -5.66 -6.97 -21.84
C LEU A 66 -7.12 -7.27 -22.19
N PHE A 67 -7.90 -6.24 -22.51
CA PHE A 67 -9.33 -6.34 -22.76
C PHE A 67 -9.69 -5.62 -24.06
N SER A 68 -10.43 -6.28 -24.95
CA SER A 68 -10.88 -5.64 -26.18
C SER A 68 -12.22 -4.94 -25.95
N ASP A 69 -12.28 -3.62 -26.13
CA ASP A 69 -13.55 -2.90 -26.13
C ASP A 69 -14.33 -3.21 -27.42
N ARG A 70 -15.35 -4.05 -27.29
CA ARG A 70 -16.28 -4.44 -28.36
C ARG A 70 -17.63 -3.75 -28.26
N SER A 71 -17.80 -2.76 -27.38
CA SER A 71 -19.04 -2.00 -27.20
C SER A 71 -19.50 -1.28 -28.48
N THR A 72 -18.56 -1.00 -29.39
CA THR A 72 -18.80 -0.52 -30.76
C THR A 72 -19.71 -1.41 -31.62
N ARG A 73 -20.01 -2.66 -31.20
CA ARG A 73 -20.90 -3.58 -31.95
C ARG A 73 -22.35 -3.63 -31.49
N SER A 74 -22.71 -3.22 -30.27
CA SER A 74 -24.12 -3.04 -29.86
C SER A 74 -24.26 -2.38 -28.49
N ALA A 75 -24.86 -1.18 -28.46
CA ALA A 75 -25.24 -0.50 -27.21
C ALA A 75 -26.31 -1.25 -26.38
N ALA A 76 -26.82 -2.39 -26.86
CA ALA A 76 -27.79 -3.26 -26.17
C ALA A 76 -27.17 -4.58 -25.65
N ALA A 77 -25.87 -4.84 -25.86
CA ALA A 77 -25.22 -6.10 -25.46
C ALA A 77 -24.51 -6.06 -24.08
N ASP A 78 -24.10 -4.87 -23.64
CA ASP A 78 -23.14 -4.68 -22.54
C ASP A 78 -23.76 -4.02 -21.30
N ALA A 79 -25.06 -4.20 -21.10
CA ALA A 79 -25.74 -3.76 -19.89
C ALA A 79 -25.49 -4.75 -18.73
N VAL A 80 -25.14 -4.23 -17.55
CA VAL A 80 -25.09 -5.03 -16.30
C VAL A 80 -26.49 -5.38 -15.74
N THR A 81 -27.55 -5.15 -16.51
CA THR A 81 -28.94 -5.46 -16.16
C THR A 81 -29.12 -6.96 -15.88
N GLY A 82 -29.47 -7.30 -14.64
CA GLY A 82 -29.58 -8.68 -14.17
C GLY A 82 -28.35 -9.18 -13.39
N LEU A 83 -27.24 -8.44 -13.41
CA LEU A 83 -26.14 -8.59 -12.45
C LEU A 83 -26.48 -7.83 -11.16
N ALA A 84 -25.77 -8.15 -10.07
CA ALA A 84 -26.03 -7.59 -8.74
C ALA A 84 -25.38 -6.21 -8.49
N VAL A 85 -25.19 -5.41 -9.54
CA VAL A 85 -24.57 -4.07 -9.48
C VAL A 85 -25.43 -3.03 -10.20
N SER A 86 -25.42 -1.79 -9.69
CA SER A 86 -26.11 -0.65 -10.31
C SER A 86 -25.36 -0.08 -11.52
N SER A 87 -24.03 -0.24 -11.54
CA SER A 87 -23.15 0.12 -12.65
C SER A 87 -21.92 -0.77 -12.68
N GLY A 88 -21.29 -0.86 -13.84
CA GLY A 88 -20.09 -1.64 -14.11
C GLY A 88 -19.88 -1.80 -15.61
N THR A 89 -18.71 -2.32 -15.99
CA THR A 89 -18.30 -2.49 -17.39
C THR A 89 -17.91 -3.92 -17.65
N LEU A 90 -18.51 -4.54 -18.67
CA LEU A 90 -18.18 -5.90 -19.09
C LEU A 90 -17.03 -5.88 -20.08
N LEU A 91 -16.08 -6.80 -19.92
CA LEU A 91 -14.83 -6.84 -20.66
C LEU A 91 -14.62 -8.23 -21.28
N ASP A 92 -14.35 -8.28 -22.59
CA ASP A 92 -13.87 -9.49 -23.27
C ASP A 92 -12.33 -9.53 -23.15
N LEU A 93 -11.78 -10.56 -22.49
CA LEU A 93 -10.33 -10.74 -22.29
C LEU A 93 -9.63 -11.12 -23.60
N ASP A 94 -8.62 -10.35 -24.00
CA ASP A 94 -7.80 -10.64 -25.17
C ASP A 94 -6.69 -11.64 -24.80
N ARG A 95 -6.87 -12.90 -25.25
CA ARG A 95 -5.95 -14.00 -24.93
C ARG A 95 -4.60 -13.88 -25.65
N ASP A 96 -4.55 -13.22 -26.80
CA ASP A 96 -3.29 -13.03 -27.53
C ASP A 96 -2.46 -11.91 -26.90
N ALA A 97 -3.11 -10.84 -26.41
CA ALA A 97 -2.48 -9.79 -25.61
C ALA A 97 -1.99 -10.31 -24.25
N VAL A 98 -2.80 -11.12 -23.54
CA VAL A 98 -2.37 -11.83 -22.32
C VAL A 98 -1.17 -12.73 -22.62
N ALA A 99 -1.20 -13.53 -23.68
CA ALA A 99 -0.09 -14.40 -24.05
C ALA A 99 1.16 -13.60 -24.47
N ALA A 100 1.01 -12.40 -25.05
CA ALA A 100 2.11 -11.50 -25.36
C ALA A 100 2.74 -10.90 -24.08
N LEU A 101 1.93 -10.34 -23.17
CA LEU A 101 2.41 -9.83 -21.88
C LEU A 101 3.15 -10.93 -21.10
N ARG A 102 2.59 -12.15 -21.07
CA ARG A 102 3.17 -13.29 -20.36
C ARG A 102 4.47 -13.84 -20.98
N ARG A 103 4.73 -13.58 -22.26
CA ARG A 103 6.05 -13.82 -22.88
C ARG A 103 7.04 -12.69 -22.64
N ALA A 104 6.56 -11.44 -22.61
CA ALA A 104 7.40 -10.25 -22.48
C ALA A 104 7.89 -10.02 -21.03
N ARG A 105 7.04 -10.31 -20.03
CA ARG A 105 7.30 -10.05 -18.59
C ARG A 105 7.97 -8.70 -18.32
N PRO A 106 7.37 -7.58 -18.73
CA PRO A 106 7.91 -6.26 -18.45
C PRO A 106 7.84 -5.99 -16.94
N SER A 107 8.92 -5.46 -16.38
CA SER A 107 9.00 -5.08 -14.96
C SER A 107 8.10 -3.90 -14.60
N SER A 108 7.64 -3.13 -15.58
CA SER A 108 6.73 -1.97 -15.42
C SER A 108 5.81 -1.83 -16.64
N LEU A 109 4.52 -1.55 -16.41
CA LEU A 109 3.50 -1.38 -17.47
C LEU A 109 2.37 -0.42 -17.04
N THR A 110 1.76 0.27 -18.00
CA THR A 110 0.47 0.96 -17.79
C THR A 110 -0.67 0.05 -18.26
N LEU A 111 -1.38 -0.59 -17.33
CA LEU A 111 -2.57 -1.37 -17.67
C LEU A 111 -3.75 -0.42 -17.89
N ARG A 112 -4.41 -0.53 -19.05
CA ARG A 112 -5.61 0.25 -19.36
C ARG A 112 -6.87 -0.56 -19.12
N LEU A 113 -7.77 -0.02 -18.30
CA LEU A 113 -9.05 -0.63 -17.95
C LEU A 113 -10.20 0.25 -18.48
N PRO A 114 -10.96 -0.20 -19.50
CA PRO A 114 -12.16 0.49 -19.95
C PRO A 114 -13.20 0.53 -18.83
N THR A 115 -13.76 1.71 -18.55
CA THR A 115 -14.81 1.89 -17.53
C THR A 115 -15.88 2.84 -18.05
N ARG A 116 -17.15 2.47 -17.87
CA ARG A 116 -18.31 3.29 -18.25
C ARG A 116 -18.39 4.58 -17.44
N GLU A 117 -17.84 4.55 -16.23
CA GLU A 117 -17.87 5.63 -15.24
C GLU A 117 -16.72 6.64 -15.37
N ARG A 118 -15.56 6.23 -15.92
CA ARG A 118 -14.34 7.07 -16.03
C ARG A 118 -13.72 7.10 -17.43
N GLY A 119 -14.33 6.44 -18.42
CA GLY A 119 -13.77 6.23 -19.75
C GLY A 119 -12.68 5.16 -19.76
N THR A 120 -11.48 5.50 -19.30
CA THR A 120 -10.36 4.55 -19.17
C THR A 120 -9.56 4.88 -17.93
N VAL A 121 -9.45 3.92 -17.02
CA VAL A 121 -8.53 3.99 -15.88
C VAL A 121 -7.19 3.44 -16.32
N GLU A 122 -6.13 4.23 -16.13
CA GLU A 122 -4.76 3.79 -16.37
C GLU A 122 -4.11 3.44 -15.01
N LEU A 123 -3.56 2.23 -14.89
CA LEU A 123 -2.85 1.76 -13.70
C LEU A 123 -1.35 1.67 -14.02
N GLU A 124 -0.51 2.45 -13.34
CA GLU A 124 0.95 2.32 -13.41
C GLU A 124 1.39 1.23 -12.44
N LEU A 125 1.81 0.10 -12.99
CA LEU A 125 2.09 -1.12 -12.25
C LEU A 125 3.53 -1.60 -12.49
N PHE A 126 4.17 -2.18 -11.48
CA PHE A 126 5.43 -2.90 -11.57
C PHE A 126 5.28 -4.36 -11.13
N GLU A 127 6.07 -5.25 -11.71
CA GLU A 127 6.06 -6.68 -11.37
C GLU A 127 6.63 -6.88 -9.95
N HIS A 128 5.97 -7.69 -9.13
CA HIS A 128 6.46 -8.06 -7.81
C HIS A 128 6.32 -9.56 -7.57
N ASP A 129 7.43 -10.20 -7.20
CA ASP A 129 7.42 -11.59 -6.76
C ASP A 129 6.79 -11.68 -5.35
N ILE A 130 5.57 -12.19 -5.29
CA ILE A 130 4.83 -12.41 -4.02
C ILE A 130 5.32 -13.62 -3.23
N PHE A 131 6.11 -14.51 -3.84
CA PHE A 131 6.43 -15.82 -3.28
C PHE A 131 7.65 -15.77 -2.35
N ALA A 132 7.66 -16.61 -1.32
CA ALA A 132 8.92 -16.97 -0.65
C ALA A 132 9.81 -17.74 -1.66
N PRO A 133 11.15 -17.59 -1.64
CA PRO A 133 12.00 -18.28 -2.62
C PRO A 133 11.96 -19.81 -2.55
N ASP A 134 11.55 -20.41 -1.43
CA ASP A 134 11.27 -21.83 -1.26
C ASP A 134 9.77 -22.17 -1.37
N PHE A 135 8.95 -21.30 -1.97
CA PHE A 135 7.50 -21.43 -2.07
C PHE A 135 7.03 -22.72 -2.76
N GLN A 136 6.10 -23.40 -2.07
CA GLN A 136 5.50 -24.66 -2.52
C GLN A 136 4.03 -24.50 -2.89
N ILE A 137 3.60 -25.28 -3.89
CA ILE A 137 2.18 -25.54 -4.18
C ILE A 137 1.94 -27.02 -3.84
N THR A 138 0.88 -27.30 -3.10
CA THR A 138 0.54 -28.66 -2.64
C THR A 138 -0.94 -28.94 -2.87
N ALA A 139 -1.26 -30.13 -3.36
CA ALA A 139 -2.62 -30.60 -3.58
C ALA A 139 -2.88 -31.86 -2.74
N SER A 140 -4.05 -31.95 -2.09
CA SER A 140 -4.33 -33.04 -1.15
C SER A 140 -4.47 -34.43 -1.81
N GLY A 141 -4.87 -34.48 -3.08
CA GLY A 141 -4.95 -35.70 -3.88
C GLY A 141 -3.61 -36.25 -4.39
N GLY A 142 -2.50 -35.53 -4.14
CA GLY A 142 -1.17 -35.91 -4.63
C GLY A 142 -0.90 -35.55 -6.09
N GLU A 143 -1.65 -34.60 -6.65
CA GLU A 143 -1.46 -34.12 -8.02
C GLU A 143 -0.09 -33.47 -8.25
N ASN A 144 0.40 -33.57 -9.49
CA ASN A 144 1.70 -32.99 -9.86
C ASN A 144 1.63 -31.46 -9.97
N THR A 145 2.00 -30.77 -8.88
CA THR A 145 1.98 -29.30 -8.80
C THR A 145 3.14 -28.62 -9.56
N ALA A 146 4.15 -29.35 -10.03
CA ALA A 146 5.32 -28.79 -10.71
C ALA A 146 5.04 -28.19 -12.11
N LYS A 147 3.80 -28.34 -12.61
CA LYS A 147 3.31 -27.71 -13.85
C LYS A 147 2.29 -26.58 -13.61
N ILE A 148 1.98 -26.26 -12.36
CA ILE A 148 1.04 -25.18 -12.04
C ILE A 148 1.68 -23.85 -12.41
N ASP A 149 0.99 -23.14 -13.28
CA ASP A 149 1.32 -21.79 -13.72
C ASP A 149 1.21 -20.84 -12.51
N ARG A 150 2.18 -19.95 -12.32
CA ARG A 150 2.16 -18.96 -11.22
C ARG A 150 1.58 -17.62 -11.66
N GLY A 151 1.21 -17.45 -12.93
CA GLY A 151 0.76 -16.18 -13.48
C GLY A 151 1.85 -15.09 -13.45
N LEU A 152 1.42 -13.84 -13.52
CA LEU A 152 2.23 -12.66 -13.22
C LEU A 152 1.52 -11.83 -12.15
N HIS A 153 2.27 -11.29 -11.19
CA HIS A 153 1.73 -10.45 -10.11
C HIS A 153 2.32 -9.04 -10.19
N TYR A 154 1.43 -8.06 -10.21
CA TYR A 154 1.72 -6.65 -10.40
C TYR A 154 1.10 -5.82 -9.27
N ARG A 155 1.78 -4.76 -8.85
CA ARG A 155 1.27 -3.74 -7.92
C ARG A 155 1.73 -2.34 -8.31
N GLY A 156 1.06 -1.30 -7.81
CA GLY A 156 1.38 0.08 -8.15
C GLY A 156 0.26 1.05 -7.78
N ILE A 157 -0.05 2.00 -8.66
CA ILE A 157 -1.02 3.09 -8.42
C ILE A 157 -1.96 3.31 -9.62
N VAL A 158 -3.07 4.00 -9.40
CA VAL A 158 -3.83 4.69 -10.46
C VAL A 158 -3.01 5.88 -10.93
N LYS A 159 -2.79 5.98 -12.24
CA LYS A 159 -1.97 7.03 -12.87
C LYS A 159 -2.52 8.42 -12.57
N GLY A 160 -1.68 9.26 -11.99
CA GLY A 160 -2.04 10.62 -11.55
C GLY A 160 -2.62 10.73 -10.12
N ASP A 161 -2.90 9.62 -9.43
CA ASP A 161 -3.30 9.62 -8.01
C ASP A 161 -2.20 8.97 -7.14
N PRO A 162 -1.31 9.77 -6.51
CA PRO A 162 -0.24 9.26 -5.64
C PRO A 162 -0.71 8.79 -4.27
N ALA A 163 -1.98 8.98 -3.86
CA ALA A 163 -2.54 8.30 -2.70
C ALA A 163 -3.02 6.89 -3.03
N SER A 164 -3.39 6.64 -4.28
CA SER A 164 -3.97 5.36 -4.68
C SER A 164 -3.02 4.17 -4.49
N PHE A 165 -3.62 2.99 -4.56
CA PHE A 165 -2.91 1.74 -4.81
C PHE A 165 -3.67 0.92 -5.85
N ALA A 166 -2.97 -0.02 -6.49
CA ALA A 166 -3.53 -1.05 -7.34
C ALA A 166 -2.74 -2.36 -7.17
N ALA A 167 -3.44 -3.50 -7.27
CA ALA A 167 -2.88 -4.85 -7.27
C ALA A 167 -3.59 -5.69 -8.32
N VAL A 168 -2.84 -6.28 -9.26
CA VAL A 168 -3.40 -7.05 -10.40
C VAL A 168 -2.58 -8.33 -10.61
N SER A 169 -3.28 -9.44 -10.82
CA SER A 169 -2.68 -10.73 -11.18
C SER A 169 -3.19 -11.17 -12.55
N VAL A 170 -2.30 -11.67 -13.41
CA VAL A 170 -2.59 -12.04 -14.80
C VAL A 170 -2.23 -13.51 -15.04
N PHE A 171 -3.26 -14.32 -15.29
CA PHE A 171 -3.17 -15.75 -15.58
C PHE A 171 -3.50 -16.04 -17.05
N GLY A 172 -3.43 -17.30 -17.48
CA GLY A 172 -3.65 -17.67 -18.89
C GLY A 172 -5.06 -17.42 -19.44
N SER A 173 -6.08 -17.33 -18.57
CA SER A 173 -7.48 -17.12 -18.94
C SER A 173 -8.22 -16.12 -18.04
N GLU A 174 -7.52 -15.48 -17.10
CA GLU A 174 -8.15 -14.64 -16.09
C GLU A 174 -7.21 -13.50 -15.63
N VAL A 175 -7.78 -12.31 -15.43
CA VAL A 175 -7.14 -11.17 -14.76
C VAL A 175 -7.96 -10.86 -13.52
N ILE A 176 -7.28 -10.79 -12.36
CA ILE A 176 -7.92 -10.58 -11.06
C ILE A 176 -7.17 -9.47 -10.32
N GLY A 177 -7.87 -8.42 -9.89
CA GLY A 177 -7.25 -7.31 -9.19
C GLY A 177 -8.21 -6.34 -8.51
N THR A 178 -7.64 -5.46 -7.71
CA THR A 178 -8.32 -4.31 -7.11
C THR A 178 -7.49 -3.04 -7.29
N PHE A 179 -8.16 -1.89 -7.27
CA PHE A 179 -7.52 -0.59 -7.09
C PHE A 179 -8.39 0.30 -6.21
N SER A 180 -7.80 1.30 -5.57
CA SER A 180 -8.55 2.22 -4.70
C SER A 180 -7.96 3.61 -4.64
N THR A 181 -8.81 4.61 -4.84
CA THR A 181 -8.52 6.04 -4.69
C THR A 181 -9.14 6.55 -3.38
N ALA A 182 -8.63 7.66 -2.86
CA ALA A 182 -9.19 8.28 -1.66
C ALA A 182 -10.66 8.71 -1.83
N THR A 183 -11.06 9.07 -3.05
CA THR A 183 -12.39 9.61 -3.41
C THR A 183 -13.44 8.54 -3.72
N ASP A 184 -13.04 7.40 -4.31
CA ASP A 184 -13.98 6.51 -5.01
C ASP A 184 -14.06 5.11 -4.39
N GLY A 185 -13.30 4.86 -3.33
CA GLY A 185 -13.29 3.60 -2.59
C GLY A 185 -12.69 2.46 -3.41
N ASN A 186 -13.21 1.24 -3.23
CA ASN A 186 -12.63 0.04 -3.80
C ASN A 186 -13.24 -0.27 -5.18
N TRP A 187 -12.38 -0.60 -6.15
CA TRP A 187 -12.76 -1.11 -7.46
C TRP A 187 -12.23 -2.53 -7.63
N VAL A 188 -13.03 -3.38 -8.27
CA VAL A 188 -12.72 -4.80 -8.55
C VAL A 188 -12.66 -5.00 -10.06
N VAL A 189 -11.65 -5.73 -10.54
CA VAL A 189 -11.64 -6.35 -11.87
C VAL A 189 -11.42 -7.85 -11.73
N ALA A 190 -12.38 -8.66 -12.18
CA ALA A 190 -12.36 -10.12 -12.06
C ALA A 190 -13.32 -10.79 -13.06
N ARG A 191 -13.21 -12.12 -13.24
CA ARG A 191 -14.12 -12.89 -14.11
C ARG A 191 -15.52 -12.98 -13.48
N LEU A 192 -16.58 -12.93 -14.30
CA LEU A 192 -17.93 -13.23 -13.82
C LEU A 192 -18.08 -14.73 -13.52
N GLU A 193 -18.75 -15.05 -12.42
CA GLU A 193 -19.04 -16.42 -12.00
C GLU A 193 -20.33 -16.97 -12.63
N GLY A 194 -20.56 -18.27 -12.51
CA GLY A 194 -21.75 -18.96 -13.04
C GLY A 194 -21.65 -19.24 -14.54
N ASP A 195 -22.78 -19.16 -15.25
CA ASP A 195 -22.84 -19.40 -16.70
C ASP A 195 -22.21 -18.24 -17.49
N ASN A 196 -20.89 -18.32 -17.65
CA ASN A 196 -20.07 -17.32 -18.35
C ASN A 196 -19.35 -17.95 -19.57
N PRO A 197 -20.07 -18.39 -20.61
CA PRO A 197 -19.50 -19.13 -21.74
C PRO A 197 -18.59 -18.28 -22.64
N ARG A 198 -18.56 -16.96 -22.42
CA ARG A 198 -17.62 -16.04 -23.08
C ARG A 198 -16.38 -15.73 -22.23
N ASN A 199 -16.28 -16.24 -21.01
CA ASN A 199 -15.19 -15.96 -20.07
C ASN A 199 -15.01 -14.43 -19.86
N ARG A 200 -16.13 -13.69 -19.77
CA ARG A 200 -16.14 -12.24 -19.58
C ARG A 200 -15.70 -11.86 -18.18
N HIS A 201 -15.01 -10.72 -18.12
CA HIS A 201 -14.67 -10.02 -16.90
C HIS A 201 -15.67 -8.88 -16.66
N ILE A 202 -15.72 -8.41 -15.42
CA ILE A 202 -16.37 -7.16 -15.04
C ILE A 202 -15.35 -6.28 -14.32
N VAL A 203 -15.36 -4.99 -14.61
CA VAL A 203 -14.78 -3.96 -13.75
C VAL A 203 -15.90 -3.09 -13.19
N TYR A 204 -15.92 -2.91 -11.87
CA TYR A 204 -16.96 -2.16 -11.18
C TYR A 204 -16.46 -1.59 -9.84
N ALA A 205 -17.12 -0.55 -9.34
CA ALA A 205 -16.88 0.00 -8.00
C ALA A 205 -17.69 -0.80 -6.95
N GLU A 206 -17.09 -1.18 -5.83
CA GLU A 206 -17.78 -1.86 -4.72
C GLU A 206 -18.98 -1.04 -4.20
N SER A 207 -18.89 0.29 -4.31
CA SER A 207 -19.97 1.22 -4.00
C SER A 207 -21.26 0.93 -4.79
N ALA A 208 -21.18 0.29 -5.96
CA ALA A 208 -22.29 -0.03 -6.86
C ALA A 208 -22.97 -1.41 -6.58
N LEU A 209 -22.50 -2.23 -5.65
CA LEU A 209 -23.21 -3.46 -5.27
C LEU A 209 -24.61 -3.13 -4.73
N LEU A 210 -25.64 -3.78 -5.30
CA LEU A 210 -27.05 -3.46 -5.06
C LEU A 210 -27.54 -3.85 -3.66
N ASP A 211 -26.88 -4.83 -3.04
CA ASP A 211 -27.14 -5.25 -1.66
C ASP A 211 -25.80 -5.41 -0.93
N LYS A 212 -25.67 -4.70 0.18
CA LYS A 212 -24.50 -4.73 1.07
C LYS A 212 -24.83 -5.33 2.44
N LYS A 213 -26.08 -5.74 2.67
CA LYS A 213 -26.56 -6.22 3.98
C LYS A 213 -26.27 -7.70 4.26
N GLY A 214 -25.51 -8.36 3.39
CA GLY A 214 -25.08 -9.76 3.54
C GLY A 214 -23.65 -9.97 4.03
N ALA A 215 -22.87 -8.92 4.29
CA ALA A 215 -21.48 -9.05 4.76
C ALA A 215 -21.44 -9.52 6.24
N PRO A 216 -20.92 -10.72 6.55
CA PRO A 216 -20.84 -11.21 7.92
C PRO A 216 -19.68 -10.56 8.68
N GLY A 217 -19.92 -10.12 9.91
CA GLY A 217 -18.87 -9.52 10.75
C GLY A 217 -17.75 -10.49 11.12
N CYS A 218 -16.57 -9.96 11.44
CA CYS A 218 -15.45 -10.75 12.00
C CYS A 218 -15.58 -10.83 13.55
N ALA A 219 -14.77 -11.63 14.25
CA ALA A 219 -14.87 -11.77 15.71
C ALA A 219 -13.56 -12.03 16.46
N MET A 220 -13.25 -11.20 17.47
CA MET A 220 -12.22 -11.40 18.49
C MET A 220 -12.70 -10.77 19.81
N ASP A 221 -12.31 -11.30 20.97
CA ASP A 221 -12.49 -10.65 22.27
C ASP A 221 -11.30 -9.76 22.68
N SER A 222 -11.52 -8.92 23.69
CA SER A 222 -10.49 -8.02 24.23
C SER A 222 -9.28 -8.75 24.84
N GLN A 223 -9.39 -10.06 25.10
CA GLN A 223 -8.36 -10.95 25.64
C GLN A 223 -7.60 -11.75 24.56
N GLY A 224 -7.97 -11.60 23.28
CA GLY A 224 -7.34 -12.27 22.15
C GLY A 224 -7.85 -13.69 21.84
N LYS A 225 -9.13 -13.99 22.11
CA LYS A 225 -9.78 -15.26 21.74
C LYS A 225 -10.97 -15.04 20.80
N GLY A 226 -11.33 -16.06 20.02
CA GLY A 226 -12.46 -16.01 19.10
C GLY A 226 -13.82 -16.07 19.81
N GLU A 227 -14.65 -15.04 19.62
CA GLU A 227 -16.02 -14.96 20.13
C GLU A 227 -17.02 -15.70 19.23
N ASN A 228 -18.25 -15.88 19.71
CA ASN A 228 -19.40 -16.24 18.86
C ASN A 228 -20.33 -15.03 18.78
N PHE A 229 -20.41 -14.38 17.62
CA PHE A 229 -21.15 -13.13 17.38
C PHE A 229 -22.68 -13.20 17.65
N ALA A 230 -23.20 -14.38 17.98
CA ALA A 230 -24.61 -14.65 18.25
C ALA A 230 -25.11 -14.23 19.65
N ARG A 231 -24.27 -13.61 20.50
CA ARG A 231 -24.59 -13.37 21.93
C ARG A 231 -24.78 -11.92 22.38
N PHE A 232 -24.58 -10.91 21.54
CA PHE A 232 -24.64 -9.49 21.93
C PHE A 232 -26.07 -8.91 22.12
N TRP A 233 -27.05 -9.76 22.44
CA TRP A 233 -28.47 -9.38 22.64
C TRP A 233 -29.05 -9.85 23.98
N ASP A 234 -28.25 -10.39 24.90
CA ASP A 234 -28.68 -10.71 26.27
C ASP A 234 -27.62 -10.27 27.29
N GLU A 235 -28.01 -9.44 28.26
CA GLU A 235 -27.07 -8.77 29.17
C GLU A 235 -26.73 -9.65 30.39
N THR A 236 -25.48 -9.61 30.86
CA THR A 236 -25.21 -9.75 32.30
C THR A 236 -23.83 -9.20 32.70
N PRO A 237 -23.67 -8.42 33.79
CA PRO A 237 -22.40 -7.73 34.12
C PRO A 237 -21.24 -8.62 34.64
N ALA A 238 -21.31 -9.94 34.48
CA ALA A 238 -20.54 -10.91 35.27
C ALA A 238 -19.13 -11.25 34.73
N ALA A 239 -18.83 -10.97 33.45
CA ALA A 239 -17.57 -11.38 32.80
C ALA A 239 -16.32 -10.56 33.22
N ARG A 240 -16.38 -9.82 34.33
CA ARG A 240 -15.26 -9.01 34.84
C ARG A 240 -14.28 -9.87 35.66
N GLN A 241 -13.42 -10.62 34.97
CA GLN A 241 -12.24 -11.24 35.61
C GLN A 241 -10.94 -10.59 35.15
N THR A 242 -10.08 -10.30 36.13
CA THR A 242 -8.83 -9.55 36.00
C THR A 242 -7.65 -10.48 35.72
N HIS A 243 -6.94 -10.27 34.60
CA HIS A 243 -5.64 -10.87 34.37
C HIS A 243 -4.55 -9.80 34.22
N THR A 244 -3.94 -9.46 35.36
CA THR A 244 -2.61 -8.85 35.41
C THR A 244 -1.59 -9.91 34.98
N GLY A 245 -0.97 -9.78 33.80
CA GLY A 245 -0.05 -10.80 33.28
C GLY A 245 0.79 -10.33 32.10
N GLU A 246 0.15 -9.87 31.03
CA GLU A 246 0.85 -9.17 29.96
C GLU A 246 0.98 -7.69 30.34
N SER A 247 2.21 -7.16 30.31
CA SER A 247 2.42 -5.72 30.46
C SER A 247 1.79 -4.99 29.28
N ALA A 248 0.81 -4.13 29.56
CA ALA A 248 0.35 -3.14 28.59
C ALA A 248 1.57 -2.33 28.13
N MET A 249 1.98 -2.55 26.88
CA MET A 249 3.13 -1.87 26.30
C MET A 249 2.70 -0.44 25.96
N SER A 250 2.84 0.45 26.94
CA SER A 250 2.38 1.83 26.87
C SER A 250 2.86 2.51 25.59
N PRO A 251 2.01 3.28 24.89
CA PRO A 251 2.37 3.95 23.63
C PRO A 251 3.46 5.04 23.75
N ALA A 252 3.98 5.27 24.96
CA ALA A 252 5.16 6.09 25.25
C ALA A 252 6.46 5.36 24.81
N GLY A 253 6.59 5.09 23.52
CA GLY A 253 7.69 4.29 22.97
C GLY A 253 7.61 4.06 21.46
N ALA A 254 7.04 5.01 20.71
CA ALA A 254 7.00 4.96 19.25
C ALA A 254 8.40 5.22 18.65
N GLY A 255 9.28 4.22 18.76
CA GLY A 255 10.53 4.19 18.02
C GLY A 255 10.24 4.26 16.53
N THR A 256 10.71 5.32 15.89
CA THR A 256 10.66 5.46 14.43
C THR A 256 11.39 4.28 13.79
N PRO A 257 10.88 3.68 12.69
CA PRO A 257 11.69 2.80 11.87
C PRO A 257 13.02 3.46 11.48
N GLY A 258 14.06 2.66 11.20
CA GLY A 258 15.29 3.19 10.62
C GLY A 258 14.97 4.02 9.38
N THR A 259 15.37 5.29 9.37
CA THR A 259 14.64 6.39 8.71
C THR A 259 14.60 6.36 7.18
N ASP A 260 15.27 5.39 6.56
CA ASP A 260 15.51 5.31 5.12
C ASP A 260 14.77 4.13 4.44
N ALA A 261 14.04 3.30 5.18
CA ALA A 261 13.37 2.10 4.65
C ALA A 261 11.89 2.34 4.30
N LEU A 262 11.53 2.15 3.02
CA LEU A 262 10.14 2.25 2.54
C LEU A 262 9.21 1.13 3.04
N GLN A 263 9.77 -0.02 3.41
CA GLN A 263 9.06 -1.20 3.90
C GLN A 263 9.85 -1.87 5.03
N THR A 264 9.25 -2.79 5.78
CA THR A 264 9.99 -3.62 6.74
C THR A 264 11.09 -4.40 6.04
N VAL A 265 12.29 -4.40 6.64
CA VAL A 265 13.47 -5.19 6.26
C VAL A 265 13.22 -6.67 6.49
N LYS A 266 12.42 -7.00 7.51
CA LYS A 266 11.92 -8.36 7.78
C LYS A 266 10.57 -8.63 7.13
N CYS A 267 10.36 -9.86 6.69
CA CYS A 267 9.07 -10.34 6.22
C CYS A 267 8.44 -11.32 7.20
N ALA A 268 7.13 -11.21 7.37
CA ALA A 268 6.35 -12.38 7.71
C ALA A 268 6.17 -13.26 6.46
N THR A 269 6.11 -14.58 6.63
CA THR A 269 5.70 -15.51 5.57
C THR A 269 4.41 -16.23 5.95
N GLU A 270 3.54 -16.45 4.97
CA GLU A 270 2.16 -16.90 5.19
C GLU A 270 1.87 -18.24 4.49
N TRP A 271 1.19 -19.14 5.20
CA TRP A 271 0.56 -20.30 4.58
C TRP A 271 -0.90 -19.99 4.24
N LEU A 272 -1.26 -20.09 2.96
CA LEU A 272 -2.67 -20.12 2.58
C LEU A 272 -3.09 -21.57 2.31
N GLU A 273 -4.03 -22.05 3.09
CA GLU A 273 -4.69 -23.33 2.90
C GLU A 273 -6.13 -23.08 2.43
N ALA A 274 -6.56 -23.72 1.34
CA ALA A 274 -7.90 -23.55 0.78
C ALA A 274 -8.69 -24.86 0.89
N GLU A 275 -9.88 -24.78 1.47
CA GLU A 275 -10.82 -25.90 1.63
C GLU A 275 -11.28 -26.48 0.29
N TYR A 276 -11.85 -27.70 0.35
CA TYR A 276 -12.26 -28.43 -0.85
C TYR A 276 -13.35 -27.71 -1.63
N ASP A 277 -14.18 -26.91 -0.96
CA ASP A 277 -15.23 -26.12 -1.60
C ASP A 277 -14.67 -25.02 -2.53
N VAL A 278 -13.50 -24.46 -2.21
CA VAL A 278 -12.76 -23.54 -3.08
C VAL A 278 -12.34 -24.25 -4.37
N TYR A 279 -11.79 -25.45 -4.27
CA TYR A 279 -11.45 -26.27 -5.44
C TYR A 279 -12.69 -26.69 -6.25
N GLN A 280 -13.76 -27.14 -5.59
CA GLN A 280 -15.01 -27.52 -6.25
C GLN A 280 -15.64 -26.34 -7.01
N ASN A 281 -15.62 -25.15 -6.42
CA ASN A 281 -16.13 -23.92 -7.04
C ASN A 281 -15.25 -23.45 -8.21
N ARG A 282 -13.92 -23.53 -8.07
CA ARG A 282 -12.93 -23.11 -9.09
C ARG A 282 -12.76 -24.16 -10.21
N GLY A 283 -13.20 -25.39 -9.99
CA GLY A 283 -13.27 -26.46 -10.98
C GLY A 283 -11.94 -27.10 -11.40
N SER A 284 -10.79 -26.58 -10.94
CA SER A 284 -9.47 -27.15 -11.19
C SER A 284 -8.41 -26.65 -10.21
N LEU A 285 -7.32 -27.41 -10.05
CA LEU A 285 -6.19 -27.05 -9.19
C LEU A 285 -5.48 -25.77 -9.66
N GLN A 286 -5.40 -25.53 -10.97
CA GLN A 286 -4.87 -24.30 -11.54
C GLN A 286 -5.73 -23.11 -11.13
N ALA A 287 -7.03 -23.13 -11.43
CA ALA A 287 -7.94 -22.01 -11.12
C ALA A 287 -8.08 -21.76 -9.60
N ALA A 288 -7.97 -22.80 -8.76
CA ALA A 288 -7.92 -22.65 -7.32
C ALA A 288 -6.62 -21.95 -6.86
N THR A 289 -5.47 -22.32 -7.45
CA THR A 289 -4.18 -21.68 -7.15
C THR A 289 -4.11 -20.24 -7.67
N ASP A 290 -4.62 -19.98 -8.88
CA ASP A 290 -4.75 -18.64 -9.47
C ASP A 290 -5.52 -17.71 -8.54
N TYR A 291 -6.67 -18.17 -8.03
CA TYR A 291 -7.48 -17.41 -7.09
C TYR A 291 -6.77 -17.14 -5.76
N VAL A 292 -6.19 -18.17 -5.12
CA VAL A 292 -5.50 -18.02 -3.83
C VAL A 292 -4.28 -17.10 -3.93
N THR A 293 -3.47 -17.25 -4.99
CA THR A 293 -2.28 -16.39 -5.22
C THR A 293 -2.67 -14.96 -5.61
N ALA A 294 -3.77 -14.76 -6.33
CA ALA A 294 -4.30 -13.43 -6.58
C ALA A 294 -4.79 -12.73 -5.30
N VAL A 295 -5.50 -13.47 -4.43
CA VAL A 295 -5.96 -12.93 -3.13
C VAL A 295 -4.77 -12.52 -2.28
N PHE A 296 -3.72 -13.36 -2.23
CA PHE A 296 -2.46 -13.00 -1.58
C PHE A 296 -1.80 -11.76 -2.18
N ASN A 297 -1.72 -11.63 -3.51
CA ASN A 297 -1.14 -10.43 -4.15
C ASN A 297 -1.87 -9.13 -3.72
N ASN A 298 -3.19 -9.19 -3.56
CA ASN A 298 -3.97 -8.04 -3.10
C ASN A 298 -3.74 -7.76 -1.60
N SER A 299 -3.81 -8.79 -0.74
CA SER A 299 -3.52 -8.68 0.71
C SER A 299 -2.10 -8.15 0.97
N SER A 300 -1.08 -8.80 0.41
CA SER A 300 0.32 -8.38 0.52
C SER A 300 0.61 -7.01 -0.08
N THR A 301 -0.17 -6.54 -1.07
CA THR A 301 -0.06 -5.16 -1.57
C THR A 301 -0.63 -4.14 -0.58
N LEU A 302 -1.71 -4.45 0.16
CA LEU A 302 -2.22 -3.57 1.22
C LEU A 302 -1.20 -3.43 2.35
N TYR A 303 -0.61 -4.55 2.79
CA TYR A 303 0.54 -4.53 3.70
C TYR A 303 1.70 -3.71 3.13
N ALA A 304 2.08 -3.97 1.89
CA ALA A 304 3.18 -3.28 1.23
C ALA A 304 2.97 -1.75 1.17
N ASN A 305 1.73 -1.31 0.97
CA ASN A 305 1.36 0.11 0.93
C ASN A 305 1.44 0.80 2.31
N ASP A 306 1.21 0.04 3.38
CA ASP A 306 1.51 0.42 4.76
C ASP A 306 2.98 0.14 5.16
N GLY A 307 3.87 -0.19 4.21
CA GLY A 307 5.28 -0.44 4.47
C GLY A 307 5.56 -1.72 5.27
N ILE A 308 4.69 -2.73 5.17
CA ILE A 308 4.81 -4.03 5.82
C ILE A 308 5.08 -5.10 4.75
N SER A 309 6.11 -5.91 4.95
CA SER A 309 6.53 -6.94 3.98
C SER A 309 5.97 -8.31 4.33
N LEU A 310 5.26 -8.93 3.39
CA LEU A 310 4.63 -10.25 3.51
C LEU A 310 4.98 -11.10 2.27
N LYS A 311 5.26 -12.40 2.46
CA LYS A 311 5.57 -13.37 1.39
C LYS A 311 4.74 -14.64 1.50
N LEU A 312 4.26 -15.19 0.38
CA LEU A 312 3.51 -16.45 0.38
C LEU A 312 4.49 -17.63 0.51
N GLN A 313 4.44 -18.35 1.63
CA GLN A 313 5.31 -19.49 1.91
C GLN A 313 4.84 -20.76 1.20
N GLN A 314 3.54 -20.99 1.17
CA GLN A 314 2.96 -22.16 0.53
C GLN A 314 1.48 -21.89 0.18
N ALA A 315 1.01 -22.50 -0.91
CA ALA A 315 -0.41 -22.62 -1.24
C ALA A 315 -0.78 -24.11 -1.13
N TYR A 316 -1.64 -24.46 -0.17
CA TYR A 316 -2.17 -25.81 -0.04
C TYR A 316 -3.63 -25.83 -0.49
N ILE A 317 -3.96 -26.64 -1.50
CA ILE A 317 -5.30 -26.75 -2.06
C ILE A 317 -5.86 -28.14 -1.73
N TRP A 318 -7.01 -28.21 -1.08
CA TRP A 318 -7.74 -29.46 -0.97
C TRP A 318 -8.43 -29.79 -2.30
N THR A 319 -7.98 -30.84 -2.97
CA THR A 319 -8.56 -31.39 -4.21
C THR A 319 -9.40 -32.65 -3.95
N THR A 320 -9.37 -33.11 -2.71
CA THR A 320 -10.24 -34.13 -2.09
C THR A 320 -10.94 -33.49 -0.89
N SER A 321 -11.98 -34.13 -0.34
CA SER A 321 -12.62 -33.65 0.91
C SER A 321 -11.57 -33.34 1.98
N ASP A 322 -11.64 -32.13 2.51
CA ASP A 322 -10.86 -31.68 3.65
C ASP A 322 -11.46 -32.18 4.98
N PRO A 323 -10.76 -32.03 6.13
CA PRO A 323 -11.23 -32.49 7.43
C PRO A 323 -12.02 -31.44 8.23
N TYR A 324 -12.31 -30.26 7.67
CA TYR A 324 -12.78 -29.10 8.43
C TYR A 324 -14.32 -29.03 8.47
N ASN A 325 -14.88 -29.43 9.61
CA ASN A 325 -16.33 -29.52 9.82
C ASN A 325 -16.92 -28.42 10.71
N GLY A 326 -16.17 -27.33 10.97
CA GLY A 326 -16.63 -26.22 11.80
C GLY A 326 -17.83 -25.51 11.18
N SER A 327 -18.92 -25.36 11.94
CA SER A 327 -20.16 -24.72 11.48
C SER A 327 -20.17 -23.19 11.58
N ASN A 328 -19.11 -22.61 12.15
CA ASN A 328 -18.84 -21.18 12.20
C ASN A 328 -17.32 -20.95 12.27
N SER A 329 -16.86 -19.71 12.13
CA SER A 329 -15.44 -19.40 12.00
C SER A 329 -14.61 -19.85 13.22
N THR A 330 -15.11 -19.65 14.44
CA THR A 330 -14.43 -20.08 15.69
C THR A 330 -14.33 -21.61 15.80
N GLY A 331 -15.38 -22.33 15.43
CA GLY A 331 -15.33 -23.79 15.32
C GLY A 331 -14.41 -24.29 14.21
N ASN A 332 -14.32 -23.55 13.10
CA ASN A 332 -13.48 -23.93 11.97
C ASN A 332 -11.98 -23.67 12.24
N LEU A 333 -11.65 -22.56 12.89
CA LEU A 333 -10.31 -22.31 13.42
C LEU A 333 -9.89 -23.39 14.42
N SER A 334 -10.82 -23.83 15.28
CA SER A 334 -10.55 -24.93 16.23
C SER A 334 -10.24 -26.25 15.52
N ALA A 335 -10.94 -26.57 14.43
CA ALA A 335 -10.65 -27.72 13.57
C ALA A 335 -9.31 -27.57 12.82
N PHE A 336 -9.05 -26.38 12.27
CA PHE A 336 -7.80 -26.03 11.58
C PHE A 336 -6.59 -26.21 12.48
N GLN A 337 -6.61 -25.61 13.67
CA GLN A 337 -5.60 -25.76 14.72
C GLN A 337 -5.41 -27.23 15.10
N SER A 338 -6.49 -27.98 15.32
CA SER A 338 -6.42 -29.40 15.71
C SER A 338 -5.73 -30.27 14.65
N TYR A 339 -5.87 -29.94 13.36
CA TYR A 339 -5.26 -30.68 12.26
C TYR A 339 -3.84 -30.19 11.89
N ARG A 340 -3.58 -28.88 12.00
CA ARG A 340 -2.38 -28.22 11.45
C ARG A 340 -1.37 -27.64 12.44
N ALA A 341 -1.65 -27.67 13.76
CA ALA A 341 -0.84 -27.03 14.79
C ALA A 341 0.69 -27.15 14.59
N ASN A 342 1.19 -28.34 14.21
CA ASN A 342 2.62 -28.60 14.07
C ASN A 342 3.08 -28.92 12.62
N SER A 343 2.24 -28.67 11.61
CA SER A 343 2.46 -29.19 10.24
C SER A 343 2.40 -28.13 9.12
N PHE A 344 2.53 -26.85 9.45
CA PHE A 344 2.54 -25.76 8.45
C PHE A 344 3.92 -25.13 8.21
N SER A 345 4.21 -24.85 6.93
CA SER A 345 5.36 -24.01 6.54
C SER A 345 4.91 -22.54 6.44
N GLY A 346 5.54 -21.67 7.23
CA GLY A 346 5.17 -20.25 7.30
C GLY A 346 5.30 -19.68 8.71
N THR A 347 5.34 -18.36 8.83
CA THR A 347 5.35 -17.65 10.12
C THR A 347 3.93 -17.53 10.69
N ILE A 348 2.93 -17.40 9.82
CA ILE A 348 1.48 -17.44 10.09
C ILE A 348 0.77 -18.36 9.09
N ALA A 349 -0.45 -18.80 9.39
CA ALA A 349 -1.26 -19.64 8.52
C ALA A 349 -2.75 -19.29 8.54
N GLN A 350 -3.42 -19.42 7.40
CA GLN A 350 -4.79 -18.99 7.20
C GLN A 350 -5.58 -20.01 6.37
N LEU A 351 -6.73 -20.44 6.89
CA LEU A 351 -7.66 -21.35 6.20
C LEU A 351 -8.77 -20.57 5.50
N LEU A 352 -8.82 -20.67 4.17
CA LEU A 352 -9.77 -20.02 3.27
C LEU A 352 -10.90 -20.98 2.87
N THR A 353 -12.14 -20.49 2.93
CA THR A 353 -13.34 -21.28 2.61
C THR A 353 -14.45 -20.40 2.03
N PHE A 354 -15.25 -20.95 1.10
CA PHE A 354 -16.48 -20.32 0.62
C PHE A 354 -17.72 -20.71 1.43
N ARG A 355 -17.57 -21.57 2.46
CA ARG A 355 -18.65 -21.88 3.40
C ARG A 355 -19.03 -20.63 4.19
N SER A 356 -20.33 -20.41 4.35
CA SER A 356 -20.86 -19.26 5.09
C SER A 356 -20.70 -19.46 6.60
N LEU A 357 -19.49 -19.21 7.09
CA LEU A 357 -19.09 -19.42 8.49
C LEU A 357 -19.42 -18.25 9.43
N GLY A 358 -19.87 -17.12 8.89
CA GLY A 358 -20.07 -15.90 9.66
C GLY A 358 -18.80 -15.06 9.84
N GLY A 359 -17.98 -14.92 8.80
CA GLY A 359 -16.83 -14.01 8.76
C GLY A 359 -15.48 -14.70 9.00
N GLY A 360 -14.48 -13.94 9.46
CA GLY A 360 -13.17 -14.46 9.85
C GLY A 360 -12.98 -14.54 11.38
N VAL A 361 -11.92 -15.24 11.78
CA VAL A 361 -11.36 -15.18 13.14
C VAL A 361 -9.88 -15.60 13.17
N ALA A 362 -9.09 -14.86 13.95
CA ALA A 362 -7.71 -15.17 14.29
C ALA A 362 -7.57 -15.74 15.72
N ALA A 363 -6.56 -16.57 15.94
CA ALA A 363 -6.29 -17.21 17.23
C ALA A 363 -5.76 -16.27 18.33
N GLY A 364 -5.51 -14.99 18.00
CA GLY A 364 -4.96 -13.97 18.88
C GLY A 364 -4.19 -12.92 18.10
N PHE A 365 -3.78 -11.84 18.78
CA PHE A 365 -2.94 -10.78 18.21
C PHE A 365 -1.42 -11.07 18.31
N SER A 366 -1.04 -12.19 18.92
CA SER A 366 0.35 -12.59 19.17
C SER A 366 0.80 -13.72 18.24
N GLY A 367 0.43 -13.68 16.96
CA GLY A 367 0.64 -14.78 16.01
C GLY A 367 2.10 -15.00 15.63
N ILE A 368 2.81 -13.96 15.17
CA ILE A 368 4.23 -14.12 14.81
C ILE A 368 5.13 -14.36 16.03
N CYS A 369 6.09 -15.28 15.84
CA CYS A 369 7.05 -15.75 16.84
C CYS A 369 6.43 -16.33 18.12
N ASN A 370 5.20 -16.87 18.04
CA ASN A 370 4.59 -17.58 19.16
C ASN A 370 5.23 -18.97 19.35
N ALA A 371 5.37 -19.40 20.61
CA ALA A 371 5.76 -20.77 20.94
C ALA A 371 4.63 -21.78 20.68
N SER A 372 3.37 -21.36 20.81
CA SER A 372 2.21 -22.13 20.38
C SER A 372 1.88 -21.79 18.93
N ARG A 373 2.24 -22.69 18.00
CA ARG A 373 1.96 -22.52 16.57
C ARG A 373 0.47 -22.39 16.25
N SER A 374 -0.42 -22.94 17.08
CA SER A 374 -1.86 -22.73 16.97
C SER A 374 -2.30 -21.28 17.15
N ALA A 375 -1.53 -20.47 17.89
CA ALA A 375 -1.78 -19.03 18.04
C ALA A 375 -1.35 -18.22 16.80
N SER A 376 -0.56 -18.83 15.90
CA SER A 376 -0.12 -18.27 14.62
C SER A 376 -1.11 -18.59 13.48
N MET A 377 -2.38 -18.89 13.79
CA MET A 377 -3.36 -19.41 12.82
C MET A 377 -4.68 -18.62 12.82
N CYS A 378 -5.30 -18.47 11.66
CA CYS A 378 -6.63 -17.87 11.49
C CYS A 378 -7.46 -18.60 10.43
N THR A 379 -8.73 -18.25 10.28
CA THR A 379 -9.59 -18.72 9.19
C THR A 379 -10.48 -17.58 8.68
N SER A 380 -10.82 -17.61 7.40
CA SER A 380 -11.58 -16.57 6.73
C SER A 380 -12.69 -17.19 5.89
N GLY A 381 -13.94 -17.06 6.36
CA GLY A 381 -15.14 -17.32 5.57
C GLY A 381 -15.32 -16.22 4.53
N ILE A 382 -14.91 -16.50 3.31
CA ILE A 382 -14.89 -15.58 2.17
C ILE A 382 -16.02 -15.91 1.18
N GLN A 383 -16.17 -15.12 0.11
CA GLN A 383 -17.24 -15.29 -0.87
C GLN A 383 -16.66 -15.23 -2.29
N PRO A 384 -17.03 -16.16 -3.20
CA PRO A 384 -16.57 -16.11 -4.58
C PRO A 384 -17.30 -15.00 -5.36
N ALA A 385 -18.61 -14.86 -5.13
CA ALA A 385 -19.46 -13.84 -5.72
C ALA A 385 -20.72 -13.58 -4.88
N TYR A 386 -21.36 -12.43 -5.13
CA TYR A 386 -22.76 -12.20 -4.82
C TYR A 386 -23.56 -12.28 -6.13
N ASN A 387 -24.49 -13.24 -6.19
CA ASN A 387 -25.02 -13.76 -7.46
C ASN A 387 -23.87 -14.20 -8.40
N THR A 388 -23.66 -13.53 -9.53
CA THR A 388 -22.57 -13.78 -10.49
C THR A 388 -21.46 -12.73 -10.45
N VAL A 389 -21.58 -11.69 -9.60
CA VAL A 389 -20.61 -10.60 -9.49
C VAL A 389 -19.56 -10.95 -8.43
N PRO A 390 -18.26 -11.03 -8.79
CA PRO A 390 -17.21 -11.47 -7.88
C PRO A 390 -16.99 -10.48 -6.73
N THR A 391 -17.32 -10.86 -5.49
CA THR A 391 -17.18 -10.04 -4.27
C THR A 391 -15.74 -10.04 -3.74
N TYR A 392 -14.82 -9.73 -4.66
CA TYR A 392 -13.40 -9.94 -4.46
C TYR A 392 -12.78 -8.97 -3.42
N SER A 393 -13.29 -7.73 -3.35
CA SER A 393 -12.96 -6.77 -2.30
C SER A 393 -13.34 -7.27 -0.91
N TRP A 394 -14.50 -7.93 -0.74
CA TRP A 394 -14.85 -8.59 0.53
C TRP A 394 -13.84 -9.66 0.92
N THR A 395 -13.51 -10.55 -0.02
CA THR A 395 -12.50 -11.61 0.18
C THR A 395 -11.15 -11.03 0.61
N VAL A 396 -10.64 -10.03 -0.10
CA VAL A 396 -9.37 -9.37 0.25
C VAL A 396 -9.47 -8.70 1.63
N SER A 397 -10.60 -8.06 1.95
CA SER A 397 -10.81 -7.39 3.24
C SER A 397 -10.70 -8.37 4.41
N VAL A 398 -11.43 -9.48 4.39
CA VAL A 398 -11.39 -10.48 5.48
C VAL A 398 -10.02 -11.15 5.56
N VAL A 399 -9.43 -11.52 4.43
CA VAL A 399 -8.11 -12.18 4.43
C VAL A 399 -7.04 -11.30 5.06
N THR A 400 -6.99 -10.03 4.66
CA THR A 400 -6.04 -9.04 5.18
C THR A 400 -6.33 -8.69 6.66
N HIS A 401 -7.59 -8.72 7.09
CA HIS A 401 -8.00 -8.46 8.48
C HIS A 401 -7.48 -9.53 9.45
N GLU A 402 -7.73 -10.80 9.15
CA GLU A 402 -7.37 -11.90 10.06
C GLU A 402 -5.86 -12.14 10.14
N ALA A 403 -5.14 -11.99 9.03
CA ALA A 403 -3.68 -11.92 9.05
C ALA A 403 -3.19 -10.71 9.85
N GLY A 404 -3.91 -9.58 9.79
CA GLY A 404 -3.63 -8.34 10.52
C GLY A 404 -3.61 -8.51 12.03
N HIS A 405 -4.51 -9.33 12.55
CA HIS A 405 -4.44 -9.78 13.94
C HIS A 405 -3.17 -10.57 14.22
N LEU A 406 -2.88 -11.65 13.48
CA LEU A 406 -1.71 -12.50 13.72
C LEU A 406 -0.37 -11.74 13.67
N LEU A 407 -0.30 -10.65 12.91
CA LEU A 407 0.87 -9.77 12.81
C LEU A 407 0.98 -8.72 13.93
N GLY A 408 -0.02 -8.55 14.79
CA GLY A 408 0.03 -7.68 15.97
C GLY A 408 -1.18 -6.79 16.23
N SER A 409 -2.14 -6.69 15.30
CA SER A 409 -3.19 -5.67 15.40
C SER A 409 -4.39 -6.07 16.26
N ARG A 410 -5.01 -5.06 16.87
CA ARG A 410 -6.37 -5.10 17.43
C ARG A 410 -7.33 -4.36 16.49
N HIS A 411 -8.63 -4.41 16.77
CA HIS A 411 -9.61 -3.61 16.06
C HIS A 411 -9.45 -2.11 16.30
N THR A 412 -9.86 -1.27 15.35
CA THR A 412 -9.87 0.20 15.53
C THR A 412 -10.81 0.66 16.65
N HIS A 413 -11.87 -0.09 16.94
CA HIS A 413 -12.81 0.19 18.02
C HIS A 413 -12.36 -0.34 19.40
N ALA A 414 -11.12 -0.84 19.51
CA ALA A 414 -10.52 -1.27 20.77
C ALA A 414 -10.03 -0.07 21.61
N CYS A 415 -10.18 -0.15 22.93
CA CYS A 415 -9.80 0.90 23.88
C CYS A 415 -8.31 0.89 24.23
N VAL A 416 -7.46 0.93 23.20
CA VAL A 416 -5.99 0.78 23.31
C VAL A 416 -5.22 1.85 22.53
N TRP A 417 -5.91 2.73 21.80
CA TRP A 417 -5.31 3.66 20.86
C TRP A 417 -5.21 5.09 21.43
N ASN A 418 -4.73 6.01 20.58
CA ASN A 418 -4.68 7.46 20.76
C ASN A 418 -3.84 7.94 21.97
N GLY A 419 -2.98 7.08 22.52
CA GLY A 419 -2.16 7.38 23.69
C GLY A 419 -2.90 7.37 25.04
N ASN A 420 -4.22 7.14 25.03
CA ASN A 420 -5.10 7.39 26.18
C ASN A 420 -6.20 6.32 26.37
N ASN A 421 -6.03 5.13 25.77
CA ASN A 421 -6.96 4.00 25.85
C ASN A 421 -8.37 4.30 25.29
N THR A 422 -8.43 5.02 24.16
CA THR A 422 -9.68 5.26 23.42
C THR A 422 -9.70 4.54 22.07
N ALA A 423 -10.88 4.44 21.46
CA ALA A 423 -11.08 3.89 20.12
C ALA A 423 -10.75 4.91 19.02
N ILE A 424 -10.39 4.42 17.83
CA ILE A 424 -10.16 5.22 16.61
C ILE A 424 -11.49 5.48 15.87
N ASP A 425 -12.36 4.49 15.77
CA ASP A 425 -13.71 4.62 15.20
C ASP A 425 -14.76 3.82 15.99
N SER A 426 -16.03 4.02 15.62
CA SER A 426 -17.22 3.41 16.23
C SER A 426 -18.01 2.53 15.26
N CYS A 427 -17.41 2.06 14.16
CA CYS A 427 -18.13 1.38 13.09
C CYS A 427 -18.73 0.01 13.48
N SER A 428 -18.23 -0.60 14.56
CA SER A 428 -18.79 -1.78 15.23
C SER A 428 -20.09 -1.51 16.00
N GLY A 429 -20.38 -0.24 16.33
CA GLY A 429 -21.43 0.18 17.27
C GLY A 429 -21.06 0.05 18.76
N ALA A 430 -19.93 -0.57 19.11
CA ALA A 430 -19.48 -0.80 20.49
C ALA A 430 -17.95 -0.83 20.61
N THR A 431 -17.38 -0.46 21.77
CA THR A 431 -15.92 -0.42 21.99
C THR A 431 -15.40 -1.59 22.82
N GLU A 432 -14.26 -2.17 22.43
CA GLU A 432 -13.63 -3.25 23.20
C GLU A 432 -12.89 -2.68 24.42
N GLY A 433 -13.52 -2.79 25.60
CA GLY A 433 -12.99 -2.23 26.85
C GLY A 433 -13.78 -1.05 27.42
N GLY A 434 -14.87 -0.62 26.76
CA GLY A 434 -15.86 0.29 27.36
C GLY A 434 -15.45 1.77 27.45
N CYS A 435 -14.47 2.21 26.66
CA CYS A 435 -14.17 3.63 26.43
C CYS A 435 -15.28 4.28 25.57
N PRO A 436 -15.39 5.63 25.57
CA PRO A 436 -16.41 6.33 24.78
C PRO A 436 -16.33 6.00 23.28
N LEU A 437 -17.50 5.87 22.64
CA LEU A 437 -17.62 5.74 21.19
C LEU A 437 -17.23 7.06 20.50
N PRO A 438 -16.26 7.08 19.56
CA PRO A 438 -16.00 8.21 18.69
C PRO A 438 -17.04 8.27 17.55
N GLY A 439 -16.78 9.04 16.48
CA GLY A 439 -17.58 9.02 15.25
C GLY A 439 -17.08 8.00 14.23
N ASN A 440 -17.94 7.64 13.27
CA ASN A 440 -17.52 6.87 12.08
C ASN A 440 -16.70 7.75 11.12
N PRO A 441 -15.66 7.20 10.45
CA PRO A 441 -14.79 7.96 9.56
C PRO A 441 -15.49 8.32 8.24
N SER A 442 -15.57 9.62 7.94
CA SER A 442 -16.34 10.15 6.80
C SER A 442 -15.89 9.69 5.40
N GLY A 443 -14.62 9.29 5.25
CA GLY A 443 -14.03 8.85 3.97
C GLY A 443 -13.75 7.35 3.86
N GLY A 444 -14.44 6.53 4.64
CA GLY A 444 -14.26 5.07 4.68
C GLY A 444 -13.46 4.58 5.89
N GLY A 445 -13.68 3.32 6.27
CA GLY A 445 -12.93 2.60 7.30
C GLY A 445 -11.59 2.05 6.83
N THR A 446 -10.71 1.68 7.76
CA THR A 446 -9.48 0.92 7.53
C THR A 446 -9.75 -0.60 7.55
N ILE A 447 -8.76 -1.42 7.18
CA ILE A 447 -8.85 -2.89 7.22
C ILE A 447 -9.29 -3.40 8.59
N MET A 448 -8.77 -2.86 9.70
CA MET A 448 -9.11 -3.28 11.07
C MET A 448 -10.39 -2.64 11.63
N SER A 449 -11.17 -1.96 10.79
CA SER A 449 -12.45 -1.35 11.16
C SER A 449 -13.64 -2.21 10.72
N TYR A 450 -14.75 -2.07 11.45
CA TYR A 450 -16.00 -2.78 11.12
C TYR A 450 -16.91 -1.95 10.21
N CYS A 451 -16.37 -0.98 9.47
CA CYS A 451 -17.19 -0.04 8.69
C CYS A 451 -17.96 -0.70 7.54
N HIS A 452 -17.67 -1.96 7.18
CA HIS A 452 -18.49 -2.82 6.34
C HIS A 452 -19.90 -3.09 6.92
N LEU A 453 -20.08 -3.03 8.25
CA LEU A 453 -21.39 -3.12 8.92
C LEU A 453 -22.22 -1.83 8.79
N THR A 454 -21.69 -0.80 8.13
CA THR A 454 -22.27 0.55 8.05
C THR A 454 -22.29 1.05 6.60
N ASN A 455 -23.01 2.15 6.35
CA ASN A 455 -23.01 2.80 5.03
C ASN A 455 -21.65 3.42 4.64
N VAL A 456 -20.65 3.46 5.54
CA VAL A 456 -19.31 4.02 5.30
C VAL A 456 -18.43 3.07 4.48
N GLY A 457 -18.57 1.75 4.68
CA GLY A 457 -17.72 0.74 4.02
C GLY A 457 -16.26 0.77 4.44
N ILE A 458 -15.47 -0.17 3.91
CA ILE A 458 -14.00 -0.18 4.03
C ILE A 458 -13.43 0.56 2.82
N ASN A 459 -12.40 1.38 3.01
CA ASN A 459 -11.69 2.03 1.92
C ASN A 459 -10.23 1.59 1.96
N PHE A 460 -9.85 0.70 1.04
CA PHE A 460 -8.52 0.11 0.98
C PHE A 460 -7.40 1.14 0.76
N ASN A 461 -7.70 2.32 0.19
CA ASN A 461 -6.80 3.45 0.16
C ASN A 461 -6.23 3.84 1.55
N ARG A 462 -7.00 3.58 2.61
CA ARG A 462 -6.63 3.88 4.01
C ARG A 462 -5.80 2.79 4.68
N GLY A 463 -5.63 1.63 4.04
CA GLY A 463 -4.90 0.48 4.57
C GLY A 463 -5.36 0.09 5.98
N PHE A 464 -4.41 -0.24 6.84
CA PHE A 464 -4.58 -0.44 8.28
C PHE A 464 -4.74 0.88 9.04
N GLY A 465 -4.27 1.99 8.47
CA GLY A 465 -4.23 3.31 9.09
C GLY A 465 -3.03 3.51 10.03
N PRO A 466 -2.80 4.73 10.54
CA PRO A 466 -1.50 5.11 11.11
C PRO A 466 -1.09 4.29 12.35
N GLN A 467 -2.00 4.03 13.29
CA GLN A 467 -1.68 3.32 14.53
C GLN A 467 -1.64 1.79 14.36
N PRO A 468 -2.65 1.13 13.73
CA PRO A 468 -2.59 -0.32 13.50
C PRO A 468 -1.40 -0.73 12.63
N SER A 469 -1.09 0.03 11.56
CA SER A 469 0.08 -0.24 10.72
C SER A 469 1.41 -0.05 11.47
N ALA A 470 1.49 0.90 12.40
CA ALA A 470 2.69 1.09 13.23
C ALA A 470 2.90 -0.08 14.20
N THR A 471 1.82 -0.56 14.83
CA THR A 471 1.87 -1.78 15.66
C THR A 471 2.38 -2.97 14.86
N ILE A 472 1.85 -3.21 13.65
CA ILE A 472 2.29 -4.32 12.79
C ILE A 472 3.75 -4.16 12.35
N ARG A 473 4.15 -3.00 11.80
CA ARG A 473 5.56 -2.76 11.38
C ARG A 473 6.53 -3.01 12.53
N ASN A 474 6.25 -2.45 13.70
CA ASN A 474 7.12 -2.59 14.87
C ASN A 474 7.16 -4.05 15.37
N ARG A 475 6.04 -4.77 15.31
CA ARG A 475 5.95 -6.18 15.71
C ARG A 475 6.71 -7.10 14.74
N VAL A 476 6.66 -6.82 13.43
CA VAL A 476 7.43 -7.53 12.40
C VAL A 476 8.93 -7.26 12.53
N GLU A 477 9.36 -6.02 12.69
CA GLU A 477 10.79 -5.70 12.90
C GLU A 477 11.35 -6.28 14.21
N ALA A 478 10.58 -6.23 15.30
CA ALA A 478 10.94 -6.89 16.55
C ALA A 478 10.90 -8.43 16.48
N GLY A 479 10.37 -9.01 15.41
CA GLY A 479 10.26 -10.46 15.21
C GLY A 479 11.62 -11.15 15.17
N GLY A 480 12.03 -11.77 16.29
CA GLY A 480 13.28 -12.52 16.39
C GLY A 480 13.31 -13.83 15.60
N CYS A 481 12.14 -14.32 15.19
CA CYS A 481 11.98 -15.50 14.33
C CYS A 481 11.85 -15.16 12.83
N LEU A 482 11.77 -13.88 12.47
CA LEU A 482 11.53 -13.43 11.10
C LEU A 482 12.85 -13.14 10.38
N ALA A 483 12.95 -13.59 9.12
CA ALA A 483 14.08 -13.34 8.23
C ALA A 483 13.87 -12.07 7.39
N ASN A 484 14.93 -11.63 6.72
CA ASN A 484 14.87 -10.46 5.84
C ASN A 484 14.12 -10.78 4.53
N CYS A 485 13.33 -9.83 4.02
CA CYS A 485 12.43 -9.96 2.86
C CYS A 485 13.09 -10.47 1.58
N GLU A 486 14.37 -10.16 1.42
CA GLU A 486 15.19 -10.41 0.24
C GLU A 486 15.96 -11.75 0.36
N GLY A 487 15.86 -12.43 1.50
CA GLY A 487 16.60 -13.63 1.85
C GLY A 487 15.74 -14.90 1.88
N GLY A 488 15.75 -15.64 0.78
CA GLY A 488 15.34 -17.04 0.76
C GLY A 488 16.14 -17.78 -0.31
N GLY A 489 16.53 -19.02 -0.03
CA GLY A 489 17.64 -19.65 -0.76
C GLY A 489 18.99 -19.06 -0.33
N GLY A 490 19.34 -19.29 0.94
CA GLY A 490 20.69 -19.07 1.46
C GLY A 490 20.96 -17.69 2.07
N GLY A 491 21.30 -17.69 3.37
CA GLY A 491 21.53 -16.49 4.16
C GLY A 491 22.86 -15.79 3.85
N GLY A 492 22.86 -14.92 2.85
CA GLY A 492 23.77 -13.78 2.83
C GLY A 492 23.18 -12.59 3.60
N GLY A 493 24.05 -11.71 4.11
CA GLY A 493 23.66 -10.48 4.79
C GLY A 493 23.74 -9.24 3.89
N ALA A 494 23.47 -8.08 4.45
CA ALA A 494 23.85 -6.81 3.82
C ALA A 494 25.38 -6.65 3.82
N LEU A 495 25.97 -6.33 2.67
CA LEU A 495 27.41 -6.08 2.52
C LEU A 495 27.74 -4.63 2.89
N THR A 496 28.66 -4.46 3.84
CA THR A 496 29.22 -3.14 4.16
C THR A 496 30.41 -2.84 3.25
N ARG A 497 30.50 -1.62 2.74
CA ARG A 497 31.55 -1.16 1.82
C ARG A 497 32.96 -1.48 2.33
N GLY A 498 33.67 -2.35 1.62
CA GLY A 498 35.04 -2.73 1.91
C GLY A 498 35.21 -3.73 3.07
N THR A 499 34.13 -4.19 3.69
CA THR A 499 34.14 -5.19 4.77
C THR A 499 33.90 -6.59 4.19
N PRO A 500 34.87 -7.53 4.25
CA PRO A 500 34.65 -8.89 3.78
C PRO A 500 33.74 -9.68 4.73
N LEU A 501 32.74 -10.36 4.17
CA LEU A 501 31.89 -11.31 4.86
C LEU A 501 32.42 -12.73 4.56
N ALA A 502 33.13 -13.31 5.53
CA ALA A 502 33.88 -14.56 5.39
C ALA A 502 33.08 -15.82 5.77
N ASN A 503 33.68 -17.00 5.60
CA ASN A 503 33.15 -18.32 5.98
C ASN A 503 31.83 -18.73 5.29
N GLN A 504 31.53 -18.12 4.15
CA GLN A 504 30.33 -18.40 3.35
C GLN A 504 30.42 -19.80 2.75
N SER A 505 29.29 -20.53 2.74
CA SER A 505 29.21 -21.91 2.28
C SER A 505 27.83 -22.21 1.67
N ALA A 506 27.76 -22.98 0.59
CA ALA A 506 26.50 -23.44 -0.01
C ALA A 506 26.69 -24.79 -0.73
N ALA A 507 25.63 -25.59 -0.82
CA ALA A 507 25.63 -26.87 -1.54
C ALA A 507 25.35 -26.68 -3.04
N THR A 508 25.89 -27.57 -3.89
CA THR A 508 25.68 -27.59 -5.35
C THR A 508 24.24 -27.28 -5.76
N GLY A 509 24.06 -26.33 -6.67
CA GLY A 509 22.76 -25.87 -7.16
C GLY A 509 22.03 -24.86 -6.25
N SER A 510 22.50 -24.66 -5.02
CA SER A 510 22.00 -23.60 -4.12
C SER A 510 22.64 -22.25 -4.44
N ALA A 511 22.19 -21.19 -3.77
CA ALA A 511 22.87 -19.90 -3.74
C ALA A 511 22.88 -19.33 -2.31
N LEU A 512 23.59 -18.21 -2.14
CA LEU A 512 23.43 -17.25 -1.05
C LEU A 512 23.09 -15.89 -1.68
N ALA A 513 22.13 -15.15 -1.09
CA ALA A 513 21.72 -13.83 -1.56
C ALA A 513 22.15 -12.73 -0.57
N TYR A 514 22.74 -11.65 -1.09
CA TYR A 514 23.22 -10.48 -0.35
C TYR A 514 22.68 -9.20 -0.98
N THR A 515 22.67 -8.10 -0.22
CA THR A 515 22.38 -6.76 -0.77
C THR A 515 23.42 -5.73 -0.34
N MET A 516 23.58 -4.67 -1.13
CA MET A 516 24.48 -3.54 -0.85
C MET A 516 23.82 -2.22 -1.24
N SER A 517 23.71 -1.29 -0.32
CA SER A 517 23.31 0.09 -0.64
C SER A 517 24.49 0.87 -1.20
N VAL A 518 24.28 1.50 -2.36
CA VAL A 518 25.29 2.27 -3.10
C VAL A 518 24.79 3.72 -3.25
N PRO A 519 25.53 4.73 -2.75
CA PRO A 519 25.06 6.11 -2.72
C PRO A 519 25.17 6.79 -4.09
N ALA A 520 24.44 7.89 -4.27
CA ALA A 520 24.56 8.74 -5.44
C ALA A 520 26.00 9.28 -5.61
N GLY A 521 26.47 9.35 -6.85
CA GLY A 521 27.84 9.75 -7.17
C GLY A 521 28.91 8.69 -6.86
N ALA A 522 28.54 7.49 -6.42
CA ALA A 522 29.49 6.37 -6.36
C ALA A 522 30.01 6.02 -7.77
N THR A 523 31.24 5.53 -7.83
CA THR A 523 31.92 5.05 -9.04
C THR A 523 32.69 3.78 -8.72
N ASN A 524 33.06 3.00 -9.75
CA ASN A 524 33.85 1.76 -9.60
C ASN A 524 33.26 0.80 -8.55
N LEU A 525 31.95 0.52 -8.64
CA LEU A 525 31.32 -0.51 -7.83
C LEU A 525 31.89 -1.87 -8.21
N SER A 526 32.13 -2.71 -7.20
CA SER A 526 32.79 -4.00 -7.34
C SER A 526 32.24 -4.97 -6.31
N PHE A 527 32.05 -6.22 -6.73
CA PHE A 527 31.77 -7.35 -5.88
C PHE A 527 32.76 -8.46 -6.21
N THR A 528 33.45 -8.97 -5.20
CA THR A 528 34.50 -9.98 -5.38
C THR A 528 34.29 -11.11 -4.38
N THR A 529 34.36 -12.35 -4.85
CA THR A 529 34.45 -13.55 -4.02
C THR A 529 35.89 -14.08 -4.02
N SER A 530 36.32 -14.70 -2.92
CA SER A 530 37.68 -15.23 -2.79
C SER A 530 37.80 -16.27 -1.67
N GLY A 531 38.83 -17.11 -1.74
CA GLY A 531 39.17 -18.06 -0.68
C GLY A 531 38.25 -19.28 -0.57
N GLY A 532 38.49 -20.10 0.44
CA GLY A 532 37.77 -21.36 0.65
C GLY A 532 38.09 -22.44 -0.39
N THR A 533 37.16 -23.38 -0.54
CA THR A 533 37.14 -24.44 -1.56
C THR A 533 35.78 -24.47 -2.24
N GLY A 534 35.71 -24.91 -3.50
CA GLY A 534 34.46 -25.03 -4.27
C GLY A 534 34.49 -24.25 -5.57
N ASP A 535 33.29 -24.04 -6.13
CA ASP A 535 33.05 -23.42 -7.43
C ASP A 535 31.77 -22.56 -7.36
N ALA A 536 31.89 -21.23 -7.47
CA ALA A 536 30.90 -20.29 -6.93
C ALA A 536 30.65 -19.05 -7.80
N ASP A 537 29.77 -19.20 -8.79
CA ASP A 537 29.32 -18.13 -9.70
C ASP A 537 28.79 -16.88 -8.95
N LEU A 538 29.18 -15.69 -9.42
CA LEU A 538 28.72 -14.40 -8.92
C LEU A 538 27.79 -13.72 -9.93
N PHE A 539 26.58 -13.33 -9.50
CA PHE A 539 25.61 -12.56 -10.28
C PHE A 539 25.21 -11.30 -9.51
N VAL A 540 25.02 -10.16 -10.20
CA VAL A 540 24.67 -8.87 -9.60
C VAL A 540 23.58 -8.16 -10.41
N ARG A 541 22.62 -7.52 -9.74
CA ARG A 541 21.57 -6.70 -10.36
C ARG A 541 21.07 -5.56 -9.45
N PHE A 542 20.73 -4.42 -10.03
CA PHE A 542 20.21 -3.24 -9.36
C PHE A 542 18.69 -3.34 -9.12
N GLY A 543 18.25 -3.04 -7.89
CA GLY A 543 16.83 -2.92 -7.49
C GLY A 543 15.96 -4.17 -7.61
N SER A 544 16.54 -5.32 -7.97
CA SER A 544 15.89 -6.63 -7.99
C SER A 544 16.93 -7.75 -7.95
N ALA A 545 16.55 -8.93 -7.46
CA ALA A 545 17.45 -10.09 -7.41
C ALA A 545 17.87 -10.56 -8.82
N PRO A 546 19.16 -10.90 -9.05
CA PRO A 546 19.60 -11.50 -10.30
C PRO A 546 19.23 -12.99 -10.41
N THR A 547 19.01 -13.46 -11.63
CA THR A 547 18.73 -14.86 -11.97
C THR A 547 19.85 -15.46 -12.83
N ASP A 548 19.72 -16.73 -13.23
CA ASP A 548 20.65 -17.38 -14.17
C ASP A 548 20.68 -16.70 -15.56
N THR A 549 19.65 -15.92 -15.92
CA THR A 549 19.49 -15.31 -17.25
C THR A 549 19.27 -13.79 -17.24
N VAL A 550 19.07 -13.18 -16.08
CA VAL A 550 18.82 -11.74 -15.93
C VAL A 550 19.69 -11.17 -14.81
N TYR A 551 20.69 -10.40 -15.21
CA TYR A 551 21.70 -9.79 -14.35
C TYR A 551 22.28 -8.56 -15.05
N ASP A 552 22.77 -7.59 -14.29
CA ASP A 552 23.49 -6.44 -14.85
C ASP A 552 24.98 -6.79 -15.06
N CYS A 553 25.48 -7.75 -14.29
CA CYS A 553 26.87 -8.18 -14.28
C CYS A 553 26.99 -9.60 -13.70
N LYS A 554 27.93 -10.41 -14.23
CA LYS A 554 28.13 -11.83 -13.93
C LYS A 554 29.60 -12.23 -14.06
N SER A 555 30.03 -13.18 -13.25
CA SER A 555 31.34 -13.85 -13.30
C SER A 555 31.14 -15.31 -12.89
N ASP A 556 31.51 -16.25 -13.75
CA ASP A 556 31.34 -17.71 -13.58
C ASP A 556 32.58 -18.48 -14.07
N GLY A 557 33.73 -18.15 -13.47
CA GLY A 557 34.94 -18.96 -13.54
C GLY A 557 34.82 -20.26 -12.73
N PRO A 558 35.72 -21.24 -12.95
CA PRO A 558 35.66 -22.58 -12.35
C PRO A 558 36.24 -22.60 -10.91
N SER A 559 35.82 -21.66 -10.06
CA SER A 559 36.38 -21.48 -8.71
C SER A 559 35.51 -20.59 -7.81
N ASN A 560 35.97 -20.37 -6.57
CA ASN A 560 35.41 -19.36 -5.66
C ASN A 560 35.88 -17.90 -5.93
N ALA A 561 36.67 -17.65 -6.98
CA ALA A 561 37.45 -16.41 -7.16
C ALA A 561 36.89 -15.45 -8.21
N GLU A 562 35.61 -15.07 -8.04
CA GLU A 562 34.86 -14.32 -9.03
C GLU A 562 34.91 -12.80 -8.79
N THR A 563 34.74 -12.00 -9.85
CA THR A 563 34.70 -10.53 -9.72
C THR A 563 33.77 -9.89 -10.73
N CYS A 564 32.82 -9.11 -10.21
CA CYS A 564 31.88 -8.31 -10.98
C CYS A 564 32.15 -6.83 -10.72
N THR A 565 32.23 -6.01 -11.77
CA THR A 565 32.50 -4.56 -11.68
C THR A 565 31.52 -3.72 -12.49
N ILE A 566 30.99 -2.66 -11.89
CA ILE A 566 30.06 -1.70 -12.49
C ILE A 566 30.68 -0.30 -12.34
N ALA A 567 31.22 0.23 -13.44
CA ALA A 567 32.03 1.45 -13.41
C ALA A 567 31.23 2.72 -13.01
N ALA A 568 29.99 2.83 -13.50
CA ALA A 568 29.05 3.91 -13.22
C ALA A 568 27.76 3.32 -12.60
N PRO A 569 27.74 3.04 -11.29
CA PRO A 569 26.56 2.48 -10.62
C PRO A 569 25.45 3.52 -10.44
N SER A 570 24.19 3.08 -10.57
CA SER A 570 23.02 3.82 -10.08
C SER A 570 22.97 3.87 -8.55
N ALA A 571 22.34 4.91 -8.00
CA ALA A 571 22.11 5.04 -6.56
C ALA A 571 20.98 4.12 -6.08
N GLY A 572 21.20 3.36 -5.01
CA GLY A 572 20.22 2.45 -4.41
C GLY A 572 20.78 1.05 -4.12
N THR A 573 19.88 0.07 -3.95
CA THR A 573 20.24 -1.30 -3.59
C THR A 573 20.71 -2.11 -4.79
N TYR A 574 21.88 -2.73 -4.69
CA TYR A 574 22.31 -3.84 -5.53
C TYR A 574 22.07 -5.15 -4.81
N HIS A 575 21.51 -6.12 -5.52
CA HIS A 575 21.34 -7.50 -5.07
C HIS A 575 22.41 -8.36 -5.72
N VAL A 576 22.99 -9.25 -4.92
CA VAL A 576 24.14 -10.07 -5.28
C VAL A 576 23.82 -11.52 -4.93
N ARG A 577 23.97 -12.42 -5.89
CA ARG A 577 23.72 -13.85 -5.71
C ARG A 577 25.00 -14.62 -5.98
N VAL A 578 25.50 -15.33 -4.98
CA VAL A 578 26.61 -16.28 -5.11
C VAL A 578 26.01 -17.68 -5.24
N LYS A 579 26.08 -18.28 -6.42
CA LYS A 579 25.49 -19.58 -6.73
C LYS A 579 26.56 -20.66 -6.69
N ALA A 580 26.30 -21.76 -6.01
CA ALA A 580 27.19 -22.92 -5.98
C ALA A 580 27.05 -23.72 -7.28
N TYR A 581 27.95 -23.51 -8.25
CA TYR A 581 28.08 -24.42 -9.39
C TYR A 581 28.51 -25.81 -8.92
N ALA A 582 29.45 -25.84 -7.97
CA ALA A 582 29.71 -26.96 -7.08
C ALA A 582 29.66 -26.49 -5.62
N ALA A 583 29.44 -27.41 -4.68
CA ALA A 583 29.40 -27.07 -3.26
C ALA A 583 30.68 -26.36 -2.80
N TYR A 584 30.53 -25.19 -2.17
CA TYR A 584 31.63 -24.38 -1.67
C TYR A 584 31.56 -24.15 -0.16
N SER A 585 32.72 -23.90 0.45
CA SER A 585 32.84 -23.54 1.86
C SER A 585 34.10 -22.71 2.13
N GLY A 586 34.04 -21.85 3.14
CA GLY A 586 35.14 -20.93 3.51
C GLY A 586 35.29 -19.72 2.58
N LEU A 587 34.32 -19.47 1.69
CA LEU A 587 34.33 -18.34 0.76
C LEU A 587 34.19 -17.01 1.52
N SER A 588 34.83 -15.96 1.02
CA SER A 588 34.65 -14.58 1.49
C SER A 588 34.19 -13.68 0.35
N ILE A 589 33.09 -12.97 0.56
CA ILE A 589 32.57 -11.95 -0.36
C ILE A 589 32.83 -10.55 0.18
N VAL A 590 33.20 -9.61 -0.69
CA VAL A 590 33.29 -8.18 -0.37
C VAL A 590 32.60 -7.35 -1.47
N GLY A 591 31.80 -6.36 -1.05
CA GLY A 591 31.28 -5.30 -1.92
C GLY A 591 32.03 -4.00 -1.64
N ASN A 592 32.46 -3.27 -2.67
CA ASN A 592 33.21 -2.03 -2.52
C ASN A 592 32.93 -1.05 -3.68
N TYR A 593 33.03 0.25 -3.42
CA TYR A 593 32.89 1.31 -4.41
C TYR A 593 33.77 2.51 -4.05
N THR A 594 34.10 3.35 -5.03
CA THR A 594 34.67 4.68 -4.81
C THR A 594 33.50 5.64 -4.50
N THR A 595 33.51 6.25 -3.31
CA THR A 595 32.60 7.37 -3.01
C THR A 595 32.93 8.56 -3.89
N GLY A 596 31.92 9.17 -4.52
CA GLY A 596 32.09 10.47 -5.18
C GLY A 596 32.66 11.51 -4.21
N SER A 597 33.54 12.37 -4.70
CA SER A 597 34.21 13.36 -3.84
C SER A 597 33.19 14.31 -3.21
N SER A 598 33.39 14.66 -1.94
CA SER A 598 32.56 15.61 -1.18
C SER A 598 32.82 17.06 -1.62
N GLY A 599 32.47 17.37 -2.87
CA GLY A 599 32.36 18.74 -3.36
C GLY A 599 31.10 19.42 -2.85
N ALA A 600 31.05 20.75 -3.03
CA ALA A 600 29.84 21.53 -2.84
C ALA A 600 28.73 21.00 -3.76
N GLN A 601 27.53 20.75 -3.23
CA GLN A 601 26.38 20.24 -3.98
C GLN A 601 25.16 21.11 -3.73
N THR A 602 24.57 21.60 -4.83
CA THR A 602 23.36 22.43 -4.83
C THR A 602 22.13 21.55 -5.03
N TYR A 603 21.15 21.68 -4.14
CA TYR A 603 19.86 21.01 -4.17
C TYR A 603 18.77 22.07 -4.32
N SER A 604 17.84 21.92 -5.26
CA SER A 604 16.91 22.99 -5.65
C SER A 604 15.47 22.52 -5.81
N ASN A 605 14.51 23.40 -5.52
CA ASN A 605 13.11 23.24 -5.92
C ASN A 605 12.70 24.46 -6.76
N GLY A 606 12.23 24.21 -7.98
CA GLY A 606 11.71 25.20 -8.94
C GLY A 606 10.23 24.96 -9.27
N THR A 607 9.49 24.40 -8.32
CA THR A 607 8.02 24.32 -8.37
C THR A 607 7.46 25.59 -7.75
N ASP A 608 6.45 26.19 -8.36
CA ASP A 608 5.75 27.35 -7.79
C ASP A 608 5.01 27.00 -6.48
N TYR A 609 5.29 27.74 -5.40
CA TYR A 609 4.53 27.68 -4.14
C TYR A 609 3.86 29.02 -3.87
N ALA A 610 2.54 29.09 -3.97
CA ALA A 610 1.77 30.31 -3.80
C ALA A 610 1.92 30.91 -2.39
N ILE A 611 2.20 32.22 -2.35
CA ILE A 611 2.20 33.07 -1.16
C ILE A 611 0.89 33.87 -1.20
N ASN A 612 0.10 33.78 -0.13
CA ASN A 612 -1.18 34.47 0.01
C ASN A 612 -1.14 35.38 1.25
N ASP A 613 -1.91 36.46 1.25
CA ASP A 613 -2.09 37.39 2.39
C ASP A 613 -2.15 36.66 3.75
N ASN A 614 -1.31 37.09 4.69
CA ASN A 614 -1.32 36.62 6.08
C ASN A 614 -1.20 35.09 6.26
N ALA A 615 -0.62 34.38 5.29
CA ALA A 615 -0.48 32.92 5.30
C ALA A 615 0.99 32.45 5.20
N THR A 616 1.26 31.28 5.79
CA THR A 616 2.54 30.57 5.68
C THR A 616 2.49 29.49 4.60
N VAL A 617 3.52 29.43 3.76
CA VAL A 617 3.78 28.36 2.80
C VAL A 617 5.19 27.77 3.01
N GLU A 618 5.37 26.48 2.71
CA GLU A 618 6.67 25.80 2.80
C GLU A 618 7.00 25.08 1.48
N SER A 619 8.18 25.38 0.92
CA SER A 619 8.74 24.67 -0.23
C SER A 619 9.86 23.72 0.24
N PRO A 620 9.74 22.39 0.07
CA PRO A 620 10.74 21.42 0.52
C PRO A 620 11.85 21.16 -0.52
N VAL A 621 13.02 20.76 -0.04
CA VAL A 621 14.15 20.19 -0.80
C VAL A 621 14.71 19.00 -0.02
N THR A 622 14.79 17.83 -0.65
CA THR A 622 15.33 16.61 -0.03
C THR A 622 16.82 16.47 -0.33
N VAL A 623 17.61 16.28 0.73
CA VAL A 623 19.06 16.00 0.67
C VAL A 623 19.28 14.57 1.15
N SER A 624 19.72 13.68 0.27
CA SER A 624 19.90 12.26 0.54
C SER A 624 21.32 11.78 0.18
N GLY A 625 21.75 10.67 0.78
CA GLY A 625 23.06 10.05 0.52
C GLY A 625 24.26 10.86 1.05
N ARG A 626 24.04 11.82 1.95
CA ARG A 626 25.08 12.65 2.59
C ARG A 626 25.24 12.23 4.07
N SER A 627 26.36 12.57 4.69
CA SER A 627 26.64 12.22 6.09
C SER A 627 27.37 13.34 6.83
N GLY A 628 27.16 13.42 8.15
CA GLY A 628 27.66 14.52 8.97
C GLY A 628 26.72 15.73 8.95
N ASN A 629 27.23 16.87 9.40
CA ASN A 629 26.47 18.12 9.50
C ASN A 629 26.68 19.03 8.29
N ALA A 630 25.75 19.96 8.06
CA ALA A 630 25.88 20.98 7.03
C ALA A 630 27.04 21.96 7.35
N PRO A 631 27.71 22.55 6.35
CA PRO A 631 28.84 23.45 6.61
C PRO A 631 28.41 24.82 7.13
N ALA A 632 29.33 25.49 7.82
CA ALA A 632 29.10 26.82 8.41
C ALA A 632 28.95 27.97 7.38
N ASN A 633 29.14 27.68 6.09
CA ASN A 633 29.03 28.60 4.97
C ASN A 633 28.02 28.13 3.91
N THR A 634 26.99 27.39 4.33
CA THR A 634 25.93 26.89 3.44
C THR A 634 25.25 28.06 2.73
N GLN A 635 25.14 28.02 1.40
CA GLN A 635 24.49 29.07 0.62
C GLN A 635 23.04 28.70 0.31
N VAL A 636 22.11 29.63 0.54
CA VAL A 636 20.68 29.48 0.23
C VAL A 636 20.29 30.56 -0.78
N ALA A 637 20.06 30.18 -2.03
CA ALA A 637 19.57 31.10 -3.06
C ALA A 637 18.03 31.06 -3.12
N VAL A 638 17.38 32.22 -3.09
CA VAL A 638 15.93 32.38 -3.03
C VAL A 638 15.46 33.32 -4.13
N ASN A 639 14.55 32.82 -4.98
CA ASN A 639 13.80 33.57 -5.98
C ASN A 639 12.30 33.52 -5.62
N ILE A 640 11.74 34.67 -5.26
CA ILE A 640 10.32 34.85 -4.92
C ILE A 640 9.78 35.99 -5.79
N VAL A 641 8.64 35.75 -6.42
CA VAL A 641 7.85 36.78 -7.10
C VAL A 641 6.84 37.33 -6.10
N HIS A 642 6.86 38.63 -5.82
CA HIS A 642 5.92 39.32 -4.92
C HIS A 642 5.87 40.82 -5.25
N THR A 643 4.70 41.46 -5.10
CA THR A 643 4.53 42.91 -5.31
C THR A 643 4.85 43.76 -4.08
N TYR A 644 5.06 43.13 -2.92
CA TYR A 644 5.52 43.82 -1.71
C TYR A 644 6.39 42.90 -0.84
N ILE A 645 7.72 43.04 -0.91
CA ILE A 645 8.63 42.17 -0.14
C ILE A 645 8.79 42.58 1.34
N GLY A 646 8.30 43.77 1.69
CA GLY A 646 8.19 44.25 3.07
C GLY A 646 7.20 43.51 3.95
N ASP A 647 6.38 42.61 3.41
CA ASP A 647 5.42 41.80 4.18
C ASP A 647 5.93 40.37 4.46
N LEU A 648 6.89 39.92 3.66
CA LEU A 648 7.46 38.57 3.76
C LEU A 648 8.39 38.43 4.96
N ARG A 649 8.19 37.35 5.71
CA ARG A 649 9.21 36.72 6.56
C ARG A 649 9.63 35.40 5.92
N ILE A 650 10.94 35.13 5.89
CA ILE A 650 11.51 33.92 5.27
C ILE A 650 12.46 33.25 6.25
N ASP A 651 12.18 31.99 6.58
CA ASP A 651 13.04 31.13 7.40
C ASP A 651 13.43 29.87 6.60
N LEU A 652 14.71 29.49 6.62
CA LEU A 652 15.13 28.14 6.27
C LEU A 652 14.80 27.21 7.45
N VAL A 653 14.12 26.11 7.20
CA VAL A 653 13.83 25.06 8.19
C VAL A 653 14.77 23.87 7.94
N ALA A 654 15.52 23.48 8.97
CA ALA A 654 16.40 22.33 8.98
C ALA A 654 15.62 21.01 9.22
N PRO A 655 16.20 19.83 8.93
CA PRO A 655 15.49 18.54 9.02
C PRO A 655 15.04 18.13 10.43
N ASP A 656 15.62 18.73 11.48
CA ASP A 656 15.22 18.57 12.89
C ASP A 656 14.03 19.47 13.29
N GLY A 657 13.71 20.48 12.47
CA GLY A 657 12.72 21.52 12.75
C GLY A 657 13.29 22.90 13.12
N SER A 658 14.61 23.05 13.29
CA SER A 658 15.27 24.32 13.64
C SER A 658 15.13 25.36 12.52
N THR A 659 14.92 26.63 12.89
CA THR A 659 14.58 27.71 11.94
C THR A 659 15.65 28.81 11.88
N TYR A 660 16.10 29.11 10.67
CA TYR A 660 17.15 30.07 10.37
C TYR A 660 16.61 31.23 9.53
N LEU A 661 16.49 32.42 10.15
CA LEU A 661 15.92 33.61 9.53
C LEU A 661 16.78 34.14 8.37
N LEU A 662 16.20 34.24 7.18
CA LEU A 662 16.84 34.77 5.97
C LEU A 662 16.39 36.22 5.69
N HIS A 663 15.08 36.47 5.73
CA HIS A 663 14.47 37.78 5.44
C HIS A 663 13.35 38.08 6.45
N ASN A 664 13.22 39.35 6.84
CA ASN A 664 12.24 39.76 7.84
C ASN A 664 11.70 41.15 7.53
N ARG A 665 10.70 41.22 6.64
CA ARG A 665 9.94 42.45 6.34
C ARG A 665 10.78 43.66 5.93
N ALA A 666 11.91 43.39 5.28
CA ALA A 666 12.81 44.40 4.74
C ALA A 666 12.46 44.71 3.27
N GLY A 667 12.99 45.81 2.73
CA GLY A 667 12.75 46.24 1.35
C GLY A 667 11.51 47.11 1.13
N GLY A 668 10.46 46.93 1.95
CA GLY A 668 9.22 47.73 1.83
C GLY A 668 8.46 47.42 0.53
N SER A 669 7.96 48.46 -0.14
CA SER A 669 7.23 48.38 -1.41
C SER A 669 8.14 48.15 -2.62
N ALA A 670 9.02 47.16 -2.51
CA ALA A 670 9.86 46.70 -3.61
C ALA A 670 9.34 45.34 -4.10
N ASP A 671 9.43 45.11 -5.40
CA ASP A 671 8.98 43.86 -6.01
C ASP A 671 10.10 42.81 -5.98
N ASN A 672 9.73 41.58 -5.63
CA ASN A 672 10.50 40.34 -5.76
C ASN A 672 11.79 40.23 -4.90
N ILE A 673 12.16 39.00 -4.56
CA ILE A 673 13.44 38.67 -3.92
C ILE A 673 14.21 37.75 -4.88
N ALA A 674 15.45 38.10 -5.19
CA ALA A 674 16.39 37.28 -5.95
C ALA A 674 17.77 37.37 -5.26
N GLN A 675 17.94 36.65 -4.16
CA GLN A 675 19.06 36.84 -3.23
C GLN A 675 19.64 35.50 -2.74
N THR A 676 20.96 35.47 -2.56
CA THR A 676 21.66 34.37 -1.88
C THR A 676 22.04 34.78 -0.45
N TYR A 677 21.65 33.96 0.52
CA TYR A 677 21.99 34.07 1.93
C TYR A 677 23.10 33.07 2.26
N THR A 678 23.95 33.37 3.25
CA THR A 678 24.91 32.40 3.79
C THR A 678 24.54 32.10 5.24
N VAL A 679 24.36 30.82 5.55
CA VAL A 679 23.84 30.35 6.85
C VAL A 679 24.83 29.38 7.48
N ASN A 680 25.11 29.56 8.78
CA ASN A 680 25.87 28.59 9.55
C ASN A 680 24.93 27.48 10.03
N LEU A 681 25.10 26.29 9.45
CA LEU A 681 24.29 25.10 9.75
C LEU A 681 25.14 23.96 10.33
N SER A 682 26.26 24.30 10.98
CA SER A 682 27.21 23.31 11.53
C SER A 682 26.70 22.47 12.70
N SER A 683 25.57 22.84 13.30
CA SER A 683 24.78 22.01 14.22
C SER A 683 23.86 21.01 13.51
N GLU A 684 23.50 21.26 12.25
CA GLU A 684 22.35 20.61 11.61
C GLU A 684 22.72 19.35 10.84
N PRO A 685 21.88 18.30 10.87
CA PRO A 685 22.08 17.12 10.04
C PRO A 685 21.99 17.49 8.55
N LEU A 686 23.04 17.18 7.78
CA LEU A 686 23.11 17.51 6.36
C LEU A 686 22.05 16.77 5.53
N ASN A 687 21.75 15.54 5.93
CA ASN A 687 20.85 14.61 5.24
C ASN A 687 19.44 14.69 5.84
N GLY A 688 18.44 14.98 5.01
CA GLY A 688 17.04 15.14 5.43
C GLY A 688 16.25 16.08 4.52
N ILE A 689 15.05 16.48 4.96
CA ILE A 689 14.20 17.44 4.23
C ILE A 689 14.44 18.83 4.78
N TRP A 690 15.08 19.68 3.97
CA TRP A 690 15.19 21.11 4.19
C TRP A 690 13.95 21.81 3.63
N LYS A 691 13.55 22.97 4.18
CA LYS A 691 12.44 23.75 3.63
C LYS A 691 12.74 25.23 3.60
N LEU A 692 12.27 25.94 2.58
CA LEU A 692 12.07 27.38 2.63
C LEU A 692 10.65 27.66 3.11
N ARG A 693 10.51 28.21 4.32
CA ARG A 693 9.24 28.70 4.85
C ARG A 693 9.12 30.18 4.55
N VAL A 694 8.03 30.58 3.89
CA VAL A 694 7.69 31.99 3.67
C VAL A 694 6.35 32.26 4.34
N ASN A 695 6.29 33.29 5.17
CA ASN A 695 5.05 33.78 5.77
C ASN A 695 4.80 35.21 5.33
N ASP A 696 3.65 35.47 4.72
CA ASP A 696 3.20 36.83 4.51
C ASP A 696 2.57 37.41 5.79
N ASN A 697 2.74 38.72 6.02
CA ASN A 697 2.29 39.42 7.22
C ASN A 697 1.63 40.78 6.88
N GLY A 698 1.18 40.93 5.63
CA GLY A 698 0.48 42.10 5.10
C GLY A 698 -0.84 41.71 4.42
N PRO A 699 -1.72 42.69 4.14
CA PRO A 699 -2.89 42.49 3.29
C PRO A 699 -2.80 43.30 1.99
N GLY A 700 -3.13 42.67 0.86
CA GLY A 700 -3.28 43.31 -0.45
C GLY A 700 -2.28 42.86 -1.53
N ASP A 701 -1.24 42.13 -1.16
CA ASP A 701 -0.14 41.72 -2.03
C ASP A 701 0.11 40.20 -1.94
N VAL A 702 0.24 39.55 -3.10
CA VAL A 702 0.38 38.09 -3.23
C VAL A 702 1.48 37.72 -4.22
N GLY A 703 1.89 36.45 -4.22
CA GLY A 703 2.87 35.96 -5.19
C GLY A 703 3.22 34.50 -5.01
N ARG A 704 4.51 34.15 -5.16
CA ARG A 704 4.99 32.77 -5.04
C ARG A 704 6.48 32.66 -4.77
N ILE A 705 6.89 31.58 -4.09
CA ILE A 705 8.24 31.03 -4.24
C ILE A 705 8.30 30.46 -5.66
N ASP A 706 9.16 31.03 -6.49
CA ASP A 706 9.34 30.65 -7.91
C ASP A 706 10.45 29.59 -8.02
N SER A 707 11.56 29.81 -7.32
CA SER A 707 12.61 28.82 -7.17
C SER A 707 13.50 29.09 -5.95
N TRP A 708 14.05 28.05 -5.34
CA TRP A 708 15.10 28.19 -4.34
C TRP A 708 16.07 27.01 -4.36
N SER A 709 17.24 27.20 -3.77
CA SER A 709 18.23 26.14 -3.62
C SER A 709 19.10 26.30 -2.38
N VAL A 710 19.67 25.20 -1.92
CA VAL A 710 20.63 25.13 -0.81
C VAL A 710 21.89 24.40 -1.27
N THR A 711 23.07 24.95 -0.97
CA THR A 711 24.38 24.45 -1.43
C THR A 711 25.31 24.17 -0.25
N PHE A 712 25.70 22.90 -0.10
CA PHE A 712 26.56 22.37 0.96
C PHE A 712 27.84 21.77 0.39
#